data_AF-R7K4Y7-F1
#
_entry.id   AF-R7K4Y7-F1
#
_cell.length_a   1.000
_cell.length_b   1.000
_cell.length_c   1.000
_cell.angle_alpha   90.00
_cell.angle_beta   90.00
_cell.angle_gamma   90.00
#
_symmetry.space_group_name_H-M   'P 1'
#
loop_
_entity.id
_entity.type
_entity.pdbx_description
1 polymer ?
#
loop_
_entity_poly.entity_id
_entity_poly.type
_entity_poly.pdbx_seq_one_letter_code
_entity_poly.pdbx_strand_id
1 'polypeptide(L)'
;MRRKFVVVLSVFLTVLILSAALAGCGKPAKNAEYEEFEQVIKTVLENSVDRMGKDEKQIKASESVKAARQKVFAKGDDAPGLTAFAENEGDGLFDIIAEYSDAVQVMEENYVKGYFELVSQTTMSLPLIAGDALRTYPKVKNFYGVSVGCREEGIFLKAEKEGTSFIVKVYTGGGNFYEEYFVMKLNYNGATDFSFTVYDVAEENAQLNRGAYEMFYYGDSELNFLNFIRGESNTAVYYQNGTDYYLDSADAVEKLYALVKDEFASIDFAAIKELGTAPDFTINGEQWAECYIKYMNGGEHFGAQDGQFDIKNGVLYGWTGKDEDCPSSVTLPSVRSIYYELRFPEHVKELVIPATVQSVKVEKGELERLEGEKLPSQDKTLVECPLKYFALNLNSENGDYRFLDTISVSGGSALFHTQNNCLYSSQDGMLLYVAGAQSRTSLDLNGEVSQGALLCFEWGRFSALRRLSVADGGIHAAGLMLRGTGAPSMLDEMTLKLNGNSTDYEWIFGGAEGGKLGVVNTLNVDFTDMEYMERALQINCSVGTLNISGGGHCNIEVFSEIKRVNADFDGALWLNGIDGGSFVEINLFDLVSGLSFFSSKSATVILPYSLYYFKMNELNSGFEDLATLVFEMGWQEATSLTEISITVNSDGNEFFNKYVFAPMTEEEKSDYKNLTEFKTYFWREQDSPYGEACVDITAYCGGDSVVRVPEKIQGRPVYGFSYMYVEGVKEIHLPSCLKSITFWGTDYLLDKIVWKGTKSQLVAVLGSEEAVYNLLYVRIANVIECIDGNFTLPEEEFSSSVNDTEEKAPSEAFSAADNKVLSDGFFAAAKEPFVEKYISERLLTQKL
;
A
#
# COMPACT_ATOMS: atom_id res chain seq x y z
N MET A 1 -24.04 -51.55 1.86
CA MET A 1 -23.81 -50.80 0.60
C MET A 1 -25.01 -50.79 -0.36
N ARG A 2 -25.76 -51.90 -0.57
CA ARG A 2 -26.92 -51.91 -1.50
C ARG A 2 -28.11 -51.00 -1.14
N ARG A 3 -28.36 -50.69 0.14
CA ARG A 3 -29.45 -49.76 0.55
C ARG A 3 -29.12 -48.27 0.40
N LYS A 4 -27.83 -47.88 0.40
CA LYS A 4 -27.42 -46.49 0.16
C LYS A 4 -27.37 -46.16 -1.33
N PHE A 5 -27.08 -47.15 -2.18
CA PHE A 5 -27.10 -47.00 -3.64
C PHE A 5 -28.53 -46.80 -4.18
N VAL A 6 -29.55 -47.45 -3.59
CA VAL A 6 -30.95 -47.29 -4.01
C VAL A 6 -31.50 -45.91 -3.67
N VAL A 7 -31.11 -45.31 -2.55
CA VAL A 7 -31.55 -43.96 -2.15
C VAL A 7 -30.90 -42.87 -3.00
N VAL A 8 -29.61 -43.02 -3.33
CA VAL A 8 -28.91 -42.10 -4.25
C VAL A 8 -29.44 -42.24 -5.68
N LEU A 9 -29.73 -43.46 -6.14
CA LEU A 9 -30.33 -43.68 -7.46
C LEU A 9 -31.77 -43.16 -7.53
N SER A 10 -32.57 -43.28 -6.46
CA SER A 10 -33.92 -42.70 -6.43
C SER A 10 -33.89 -41.19 -6.37
N VAL A 11 -32.97 -40.56 -5.63
CA VAL A 11 -32.82 -39.09 -5.63
C VAL A 11 -32.32 -38.61 -6.99
N PHE A 12 -31.38 -39.31 -7.63
CA PHE A 12 -30.97 -39.02 -9.01
C PHE A 12 -32.10 -39.20 -10.02
N LEU A 13 -32.96 -40.22 -9.86
CA LEU A 13 -34.11 -40.44 -10.74
C LEU A 13 -35.19 -39.37 -10.50
N THR A 14 -35.44 -38.96 -9.27
CA THR A 14 -36.42 -37.89 -8.97
C THR A 14 -35.89 -36.55 -9.45
N VAL A 15 -34.58 -36.27 -9.35
CA VAL A 15 -33.95 -35.07 -9.92
C VAL A 15 -33.95 -35.11 -11.45
N LEU A 16 -33.73 -36.27 -12.08
CA LEU A 16 -33.85 -36.46 -13.54
C LEU A 16 -35.30 -36.35 -14.02
N ILE A 17 -36.27 -36.80 -13.25
CA ILE A 17 -37.71 -36.68 -13.54
C ILE A 17 -38.20 -35.25 -13.28
N LEU A 18 -37.65 -34.54 -12.28
CA LEU A 18 -37.91 -33.12 -12.04
C LEU A 18 -37.25 -32.24 -13.10
N SER A 19 -36.03 -32.54 -13.56
CA SER A 19 -35.40 -31.86 -14.69
C SER A 19 -36.04 -32.22 -16.03
N ALA A 20 -36.64 -33.42 -16.17
CA ALA A 20 -37.47 -33.76 -17.33
C ALA A 20 -38.90 -33.19 -17.25
N ALA A 21 -39.40 -32.87 -16.04
CA ALA A 21 -40.66 -32.16 -15.85
C ALA A 21 -40.50 -30.64 -15.99
N LEU A 22 -39.33 -30.08 -15.67
CA LEU A 22 -38.95 -28.68 -15.94
C LEU A 22 -38.44 -28.48 -17.38
N ALA A 23 -37.83 -29.49 -18.01
CA ALA A 23 -37.67 -29.57 -19.47
C ALA A 23 -38.98 -29.96 -20.20
N GLY A 24 -40.07 -30.09 -19.45
CA GLY A 24 -41.45 -30.26 -19.92
C GLY A 24 -42.14 -28.95 -20.28
N CYS A 25 -41.40 -27.87 -20.57
CA CYS A 25 -41.91 -26.70 -21.28
C CYS A 25 -42.34 -27.12 -22.69
N GLY A 26 -43.53 -27.71 -22.76
CA GLY A 26 -44.12 -28.18 -24.02
C GLY A 26 -44.13 -27.03 -25.00
N LYS A 27 -43.68 -27.31 -26.24
CA LYS A 27 -43.55 -26.37 -27.35
C LYS A 27 -44.59 -25.23 -27.30
N PRO A 28 -44.18 -23.98 -27.56
CA PRO A 28 -45.10 -22.85 -27.63
C PRO A 28 -46.33 -23.19 -28.46
N ALA A 29 -47.49 -22.64 -28.09
CA ALA A 29 -48.66 -22.73 -28.93
C ALA A 29 -48.35 -22.05 -30.28
N LYS A 30 -48.78 -22.67 -31.39
CA LYS A 30 -48.79 -21.97 -32.68
C LYS A 30 -49.76 -20.79 -32.56
N ASN A 31 -49.27 -19.59 -32.80
CA ASN A 31 -50.05 -18.36 -32.74
C ASN A 31 -49.67 -17.53 -33.97
N ALA A 32 -50.48 -17.65 -35.03
CA ALA A 32 -50.19 -17.02 -36.32
C ALA A 32 -50.25 -15.49 -36.26
N GLU A 33 -51.07 -14.93 -35.36
CA GLU A 33 -51.18 -13.48 -35.15
C GLU A 33 -49.89 -12.92 -34.55
N TYR A 34 -49.34 -13.61 -33.55
CA TYR A 34 -48.05 -13.26 -32.97
C TYR A 34 -46.89 -13.47 -33.95
N GLU A 35 -46.86 -14.59 -34.66
CA GLU A 35 -45.80 -14.88 -35.66
C GLU A 35 -45.79 -13.81 -36.77
N GLU A 36 -46.96 -13.33 -37.20
CA GLU A 36 -47.07 -12.19 -38.13
C GLU A 36 -46.52 -10.90 -37.49
N PHE A 37 -47.00 -10.55 -36.29
CA PHE A 37 -46.56 -9.35 -35.58
C PHE A 37 -45.04 -9.34 -35.38
N GLU A 38 -44.50 -10.47 -34.91
CA GLU A 38 -43.08 -10.70 -34.71
C GLU A 38 -42.28 -10.49 -36.00
N GLN A 39 -42.76 -11.00 -37.13
CA GLN A 39 -42.11 -10.79 -38.41
C GLN A 39 -42.16 -9.32 -38.87
N VAL A 40 -43.29 -8.65 -38.68
CA VAL A 40 -43.47 -7.23 -39.03
C VAL A 40 -42.52 -6.35 -38.22
N ILE A 41 -42.52 -6.48 -36.89
CA ILE A 41 -41.66 -5.66 -36.02
C ILE A 41 -40.18 -5.89 -36.32
N LYS A 42 -39.73 -7.13 -36.53
CA LYS A 42 -38.34 -7.39 -36.97
C LYS A 42 -38.01 -6.71 -38.27
N THR A 43 -38.90 -6.82 -39.25
CA THR A 43 -38.69 -6.20 -40.57
C THR A 43 -38.58 -4.67 -40.45
N VAL A 44 -39.40 -4.06 -39.60
CA VAL A 44 -39.33 -2.62 -39.31
C VAL A 44 -37.99 -2.27 -38.65
N LEU A 45 -37.58 -2.99 -37.60
CA LEU A 45 -36.31 -2.75 -36.89
C LEU A 45 -35.08 -2.91 -37.81
N GLU A 46 -35.02 -4.00 -38.58
CA GLU A 46 -33.95 -4.30 -39.55
C GLU A 46 -33.83 -3.22 -40.64
N ASN A 47 -34.97 -2.66 -41.06
CA ASN A 47 -35.02 -1.63 -42.11
C ASN A 47 -35.03 -0.19 -41.58
N SER A 48 -34.93 0.00 -40.25
CA SER A 48 -34.89 1.31 -39.57
C SER A 48 -33.59 1.50 -38.76
N VAL A 49 -33.64 1.22 -37.45
CA VAL A 49 -32.56 1.47 -36.47
C VAL A 49 -31.25 0.78 -36.85
N ASP A 50 -31.32 -0.43 -37.42
CA ASP A 50 -30.14 -1.17 -37.85
C ASP A 50 -29.41 -0.52 -39.04
N ARG A 51 -30.07 0.38 -39.77
CA ARG A 51 -29.50 1.11 -40.91
C ARG A 51 -28.97 2.49 -40.55
N MET A 52 -29.35 3.05 -39.39
CA MET A 52 -28.80 4.31 -38.89
C MET A 52 -27.29 4.19 -38.66
N GLY A 53 -26.52 5.18 -39.08
CA GLY A 53 -25.06 5.24 -38.88
C GLY A 53 -24.24 4.31 -39.79
N LYS A 54 -24.86 3.53 -40.69
CA LYS A 54 -24.14 2.75 -41.70
C LYS A 54 -23.81 3.65 -42.89
N ASP A 55 -22.51 3.74 -43.21
CA ASP A 55 -21.96 4.55 -44.29
C ASP A 55 -22.71 4.30 -45.62
N GLU A 56 -23.15 5.36 -46.31
CA GLU A 56 -24.01 5.26 -47.51
C GLU A 56 -23.33 4.43 -48.63
N LYS A 57 -21.98 4.35 -48.61
CA LYS A 57 -21.16 3.50 -49.47
C LYS A 57 -21.17 2.02 -49.07
N GLN A 58 -21.34 1.68 -47.80
CA GLN A 58 -21.52 0.31 -47.31
C GLN A 58 -22.95 -0.19 -47.52
N ILE A 59 -23.95 0.69 -47.43
CA ILE A 59 -25.33 0.39 -47.84
C ILE A 59 -25.37 0.09 -49.36
N LYS A 60 -24.69 0.90 -50.18
CA LYS A 60 -24.49 0.62 -51.62
C LYS A 60 -23.65 -0.63 -51.90
N ALA A 61 -22.80 -1.07 -50.96
CA ALA A 61 -22.02 -2.31 -51.07
C ALA A 61 -22.85 -3.56 -50.72
N SER A 62 -23.80 -3.49 -49.76
CA SER A 62 -24.76 -4.57 -49.52
C SER A 62 -25.83 -4.66 -50.62
N GLU A 63 -26.17 -3.52 -51.24
CA GLU A 63 -27.03 -3.43 -52.43
C GLU A 63 -26.32 -3.82 -53.74
N SER A 64 -24.98 -3.90 -53.76
CA SER A 64 -24.23 -4.35 -54.94
C SER A 64 -24.49 -5.83 -55.31
N VAL A 65 -25.10 -6.60 -54.41
CA VAL A 65 -25.62 -7.96 -54.67
C VAL A 65 -27.04 -7.95 -55.24
N LYS A 66 -27.80 -6.85 -55.10
CA LYS A 66 -29.10 -6.63 -55.78
C LYS A 66 -28.96 -5.84 -57.09
N ALA A 67 -27.91 -5.03 -57.24
CA ALA A 67 -27.58 -4.26 -58.46
C ALA A 67 -27.21 -5.13 -59.69
N ALA A 68 -27.10 -6.46 -59.52
CA ALA A 68 -27.03 -7.40 -60.64
C ALA A 68 -28.37 -7.64 -61.35
N ARG A 69 -29.51 -7.07 -60.87
CA ARG A 69 -30.85 -7.38 -61.43
C ARG A 69 -31.59 -6.27 -62.17
N GLN A 70 -31.12 -5.02 -62.22
CA GLN A 70 -31.77 -3.98 -63.05
C GLN A 70 -30.77 -3.19 -63.91
N LYS A 71 -30.10 -3.92 -64.81
CA LYS A 71 -29.62 -3.40 -66.09
C LYS A 71 -30.79 -3.19 -67.06
N VAL A 72 -31.74 -2.31 -66.73
CA VAL A 72 -32.75 -1.73 -67.63
C VAL A 72 -33.16 -0.43 -66.91
N PHE A 73 -32.54 0.73 -67.08
CA PHE A 73 -32.42 1.56 -68.27
C PHE A 73 -31.27 2.55 -68.02
N ALA A 74 -30.48 2.85 -69.05
CA ALA A 74 -29.41 3.84 -69.00
C ALA A 74 -29.80 5.10 -69.79
N LYS A 75 -29.25 6.24 -69.31
CA LYS A 75 -29.08 7.57 -69.93
C LYS A 75 -30.27 8.53 -69.80
N GLY A 76 -30.10 9.79 -69.39
CA GLY A 76 -28.90 10.54 -69.03
C GLY A 76 -29.25 12.03 -68.86
N ASP A 77 -28.40 12.69 -68.08
CA ASP A 77 -28.02 14.11 -67.99
C ASP A 77 -29.11 15.20 -67.99
N ASP A 78 -29.34 15.78 -66.80
CA ASP A 78 -29.27 17.22 -66.49
C ASP A 78 -29.68 17.45 -65.01
N ALA A 79 -28.88 18.20 -64.24
CA ALA A 79 -29.39 18.76 -62.96
C ALA A 79 -30.40 19.86 -63.31
N PRO A 80 -31.63 19.89 -62.74
CA PRO A 80 -31.89 20.71 -61.54
C PRO A 80 -33.15 20.31 -60.69
N GLY A 81 -33.32 20.95 -59.52
CA GLY A 81 -34.59 21.00 -58.75
C GLY A 81 -34.67 19.98 -57.62
N LEU A 82 -34.70 20.34 -56.33
CA LEU A 82 -35.80 20.99 -55.60
C LEU A 82 -37.20 20.50 -56.04
N THR A 83 -37.90 19.91 -55.06
CA THR A 83 -39.30 19.45 -54.99
C THR A 83 -39.60 18.04 -55.52
N ALA A 84 -39.99 17.13 -54.61
CA ALA A 84 -41.39 16.75 -54.38
C ALA A 84 -41.53 15.81 -53.16
N PHE A 85 -42.36 16.23 -52.19
CA PHE A 85 -42.89 15.42 -51.08
C PHE A 85 -44.24 14.77 -51.46
N ALA A 86 -44.60 13.75 -50.67
CA ALA A 86 -45.94 13.23 -50.32
C ALA A 86 -46.28 11.82 -50.84
N GLU A 87 -46.64 10.90 -49.93
CA GLU A 87 -48.06 10.72 -49.54
C GLU A 87 -48.21 10.02 -48.15
N ASN A 88 -48.75 10.80 -47.20
CA ASN A 88 -49.57 10.42 -46.03
C ASN A 88 -48.92 9.71 -44.83
N GLU A 89 -48.27 10.52 -43.96
CA GLU A 89 -48.38 10.53 -42.48
C GLU A 89 -47.30 11.41 -41.79
N GLY A 90 -46.44 12.09 -42.55
CA GLY A 90 -45.46 13.07 -42.06
C GLY A 90 -45.74 14.54 -42.44
N ASP A 91 -46.90 14.83 -43.04
CA ASP A 91 -47.21 16.13 -43.65
C ASP A 91 -47.09 17.26 -42.61
N GLY A 92 -46.04 18.07 -42.76
CA GLY A 92 -45.81 19.26 -41.94
C GLY A 92 -44.78 19.11 -40.82
N LEU A 93 -44.47 17.91 -40.31
CA LEU A 93 -43.54 17.75 -39.16
C LEU A 93 -42.14 18.25 -39.52
N PHE A 94 -41.57 17.74 -40.62
CA PHE A 94 -40.25 18.18 -41.10
C PHE A 94 -40.29 19.56 -41.78
N ASP A 95 -41.46 20.04 -42.22
CA ASP A 95 -41.61 21.41 -42.71
C ASP A 95 -41.45 22.43 -41.57
N ILE A 96 -42.00 22.14 -40.38
CA ILE A 96 -41.75 22.94 -39.18
C ILE A 96 -40.25 22.91 -38.85
N ILE A 97 -39.60 21.75 -38.86
CA ILE A 97 -38.16 21.66 -38.60
C ILE A 97 -37.35 22.51 -39.58
N ALA A 98 -37.71 22.50 -40.87
CA ALA A 98 -37.07 23.32 -41.90
C ALA A 98 -37.25 24.83 -41.64
N GLU A 99 -38.40 25.27 -41.13
CA GLU A 99 -38.65 26.67 -40.73
C GLU A 99 -37.66 27.15 -39.65
N TYR A 100 -37.20 26.25 -38.77
CA TYR A 100 -36.27 26.55 -37.67
C TYR A 100 -34.84 26.06 -37.95
N SER A 101 -34.46 25.85 -39.22
CA SER A 101 -33.13 25.34 -39.60
C SER A 101 -31.95 26.16 -39.05
N ASP A 102 -32.12 27.47 -38.82
CA ASP A 102 -31.10 28.34 -38.22
C ASP A 102 -30.82 28.03 -36.72
N ALA A 103 -31.74 27.35 -36.04
CA ALA A 103 -31.62 26.95 -34.63
C ALA A 103 -31.20 25.49 -34.45
N VAL A 104 -30.93 24.78 -35.55
CA VAL A 104 -30.56 23.36 -35.56
C VAL A 104 -29.06 23.20 -35.29
N GLN A 105 -28.73 22.23 -34.45
CA GLN A 105 -27.37 21.76 -34.23
C GLN A 105 -27.19 20.39 -34.87
N VAL A 106 -26.12 20.23 -35.65
CA VAL A 106 -25.69 18.92 -36.16
C VAL A 106 -24.98 18.19 -35.02
N MET A 107 -25.43 16.98 -34.73
CA MET A 107 -24.92 16.18 -33.63
C MET A 107 -23.93 15.11 -34.13
N GLU A 108 -23.23 14.49 -33.19
CA GLU A 108 -22.36 13.35 -33.48
C GLU A 108 -23.13 12.14 -34.01
N GLU A 109 -22.46 11.28 -34.78
CA GLU A 109 -23.07 10.08 -35.34
C GLU A 109 -23.69 9.20 -34.25
N ASN A 110 -24.92 8.72 -34.50
CA ASN A 110 -25.72 7.88 -33.60
C ASN A 110 -26.34 8.62 -32.39
N TYR A 111 -26.29 9.95 -32.34
CA TYR A 111 -26.93 10.71 -31.28
C TYR A 111 -28.45 10.43 -31.20
N VAL A 112 -29.18 10.50 -32.33
CA VAL A 112 -30.62 10.23 -32.40
C VAL A 112 -30.91 8.73 -32.24
N LYS A 113 -29.98 7.88 -32.71
CA LYS A 113 -30.09 6.43 -32.57
C LYS A 113 -30.27 6.00 -31.10
N GLY A 114 -29.56 6.63 -30.15
CA GLY A 114 -29.74 6.34 -28.73
C GLY A 114 -31.16 6.61 -28.20
N TYR A 115 -31.79 7.70 -28.65
CA TYR A 115 -33.20 8.00 -28.33
C TYR A 115 -34.15 6.98 -28.98
N PHE A 116 -33.81 6.52 -30.19
CA PHE A 116 -34.59 5.54 -30.93
C PHE A 116 -34.46 4.11 -30.41
N GLU A 117 -33.30 3.74 -29.87
CA GLU A 117 -33.08 2.47 -29.18
C GLU A 117 -33.97 2.36 -27.94
N LEU A 118 -34.12 3.45 -27.18
CA LEU A 118 -35.02 3.49 -26.01
C LEU A 118 -36.48 3.22 -26.41
N VAL A 119 -36.97 3.84 -27.49
CA VAL A 119 -38.31 3.58 -28.04
C VAL A 119 -38.46 2.14 -28.53
N SER A 120 -37.44 1.64 -29.22
CA SER A 120 -37.43 0.27 -29.73
C SER A 120 -37.50 -0.76 -28.60
N GLN A 121 -36.83 -0.49 -27.48
CA GLN A 121 -36.86 -1.33 -26.29
C GLN A 121 -38.24 -1.30 -25.61
N THR A 122 -38.88 -0.12 -25.50
CA THR A 122 -40.13 0.02 -24.74
C THR A 122 -41.38 -0.30 -25.56
N THR A 123 -41.53 0.18 -26.79
CA THR A 123 -42.80 0.06 -27.54
C THR A 123 -42.80 -0.97 -28.65
N MET A 124 -41.62 -1.40 -29.12
CA MET A 124 -41.49 -2.47 -30.11
C MET A 124 -41.10 -3.80 -29.49
N SER A 125 -40.26 -3.82 -28.44
CA SER A 125 -39.77 -5.06 -27.83
C SER A 125 -40.68 -5.61 -26.73
N LEU A 126 -41.29 -4.77 -25.88
CA LEU A 126 -42.25 -5.25 -24.86
C LEU A 126 -43.41 -6.08 -25.44
N PRO A 127 -44.03 -5.69 -26.58
CA PRO A 127 -45.09 -6.51 -27.19
C PRO A 127 -44.58 -7.85 -27.73
N LEU A 128 -43.32 -7.93 -28.18
CA LEU A 128 -42.69 -9.18 -28.58
C LEU A 128 -42.51 -10.12 -27.39
N ILE A 129 -42.02 -9.59 -26.26
CA ILE A 129 -41.86 -10.33 -25.00
C ILE A 129 -43.22 -10.83 -24.50
N ALA A 130 -44.21 -9.95 -24.47
CA ALA A 130 -45.57 -10.27 -24.07
C ALA A 130 -46.24 -11.33 -24.94
N GLY A 131 -46.10 -11.23 -26.26
CA GLY A 131 -46.63 -12.24 -27.17
C GLY A 131 -45.92 -13.59 -27.05
N ASP A 132 -44.59 -13.58 -26.81
CA ASP A 132 -43.83 -14.80 -26.52
C ASP A 132 -44.30 -15.46 -25.22
N ALA A 133 -44.54 -14.64 -24.19
CA ALA A 133 -45.07 -15.11 -22.94
C ALA A 133 -46.47 -15.70 -23.09
N LEU A 134 -47.38 -15.01 -23.80
CA LEU A 134 -48.74 -15.48 -24.07
C LEU A 134 -48.77 -16.83 -24.80
N ARG A 135 -47.91 -17.04 -25.80
CA ARG A 135 -47.84 -18.33 -26.52
C ARG A 135 -47.14 -19.44 -25.72
N THR A 136 -46.27 -19.08 -24.77
CA THR A 136 -45.43 -20.05 -24.04
C THR A 136 -46.09 -20.54 -22.75
N TYR A 137 -46.61 -19.63 -21.92
CA TYR A 137 -47.13 -19.99 -20.59
C TYR A 137 -48.64 -20.27 -20.60
N PRO A 138 -49.55 -19.29 -20.77
CA PRO A 138 -50.98 -19.59 -20.89
C PRO A 138 -51.32 -20.28 -22.23
N LYS A 139 -50.38 -20.36 -23.18
CA LYS A 139 -50.55 -21.03 -24.48
C LYS A 139 -51.75 -20.50 -25.26
N VAL A 140 -51.89 -19.18 -25.25
CA VAL A 140 -52.99 -18.46 -25.89
C VAL A 140 -52.82 -18.51 -27.40
N LYS A 141 -53.91 -18.78 -28.11
CA LYS A 141 -53.93 -18.92 -29.57
C LYS A 141 -54.14 -17.60 -30.32
N ASN A 142 -54.65 -16.59 -29.62
CA ASN A 142 -54.88 -15.25 -30.13
C ASN A 142 -53.87 -14.30 -29.47
N PHE A 143 -53.38 -13.32 -30.21
CA PHE A 143 -52.50 -12.27 -29.73
C PHE A 143 -53.16 -10.91 -29.83
N TYR A 144 -53.83 -10.63 -30.96
CA TYR A 144 -54.53 -9.36 -31.11
C TYR A 144 -55.79 -9.31 -30.26
N GLY A 145 -56.06 -8.16 -29.66
CA GLY A 145 -57.21 -7.94 -28.80
C GLY A 145 -57.09 -8.57 -27.40
N VAL A 146 -55.98 -9.25 -27.11
CA VAL A 146 -55.70 -9.89 -25.81
C VAL A 146 -54.71 -9.05 -25.02
N SER A 147 -55.07 -8.72 -23.78
CA SER A 147 -54.21 -7.99 -22.86
C SER A 147 -53.40 -8.93 -21.95
N VAL A 148 -52.16 -8.55 -21.65
CA VAL A 148 -51.28 -9.29 -20.74
C VAL A 148 -50.59 -8.33 -19.79
N GLY A 149 -50.45 -8.75 -18.54
CA GLY A 149 -49.75 -8.00 -17.52
C GLY A 149 -48.77 -8.84 -16.72
N CYS A 150 -47.67 -8.24 -16.32
CA CYS A 150 -46.81 -8.70 -15.24
C CYS A 150 -46.87 -7.68 -14.11
N ARG A 151 -47.53 -8.06 -13.01
CA ARG A 151 -47.72 -7.14 -11.87
C ARG A 151 -46.42 -6.85 -11.12
N GLU A 152 -45.53 -7.83 -11.00
CA GLU A 152 -44.24 -7.70 -10.34
C GLU A 152 -43.34 -6.69 -11.07
N GLU A 153 -43.30 -6.78 -12.41
CA GLU A 153 -42.60 -5.81 -13.25
C GLU A 153 -43.40 -4.53 -13.48
N GLY A 154 -44.68 -4.47 -13.11
CA GLY A 154 -45.50 -3.27 -13.34
C GLY A 154 -45.71 -2.93 -14.82
N ILE A 155 -45.71 -3.92 -15.72
CA ILE A 155 -45.88 -3.73 -17.17
C ILE A 155 -47.17 -4.42 -17.62
N PHE A 156 -48.02 -3.69 -18.34
CA PHE A 156 -49.29 -4.18 -18.86
C PHE A 156 -49.47 -3.70 -20.29
N LEU A 157 -49.87 -4.57 -21.21
CA LEU A 157 -50.00 -4.19 -22.61
C LEU A 157 -51.08 -4.95 -23.36
N LYS A 158 -51.47 -4.37 -24.49
CA LYS A 158 -52.42 -4.95 -25.45
C LYS A 158 -52.01 -4.55 -26.87
N ALA A 159 -51.98 -5.53 -27.78
CA ALA A 159 -51.78 -5.31 -29.20
C ALA A 159 -53.10 -5.46 -29.96
N GLU A 160 -53.35 -4.59 -30.93
CA GLU A 160 -54.53 -4.54 -31.78
C GLU A 160 -54.09 -4.40 -33.24
N LYS A 161 -54.94 -4.86 -34.17
CA LYS A 161 -54.67 -4.77 -35.61
C LYS A 161 -55.92 -4.34 -36.36
N GLU A 162 -55.79 -3.32 -37.18
CA GLU A 162 -56.83 -2.78 -38.06
C GLU A 162 -56.29 -2.63 -39.48
N GLY A 163 -56.61 -3.58 -40.36
CA GLY A 163 -56.06 -3.60 -41.72
C GLY A 163 -54.54 -3.75 -41.72
N THR A 164 -53.83 -2.73 -42.21
CA THR A 164 -52.35 -2.62 -42.21
C THR A 164 -51.80 -1.88 -40.99
N SER A 165 -52.66 -1.41 -40.09
CA SER A 165 -52.28 -0.70 -38.88
C SER A 165 -52.18 -1.65 -37.69
N PHE A 166 -51.05 -1.58 -36.97
CA PHE A 166 -50.77 -2.29 -35.74
C PHE A 166 -50.72 -1.27 -34.61
N ILE A 167 -51.56 -1.46 -33.59
CA ILE A 167 -51.69 -0.54 -32.47
C ILE A 167 -51.26 -1.26 -31.21
N VAL A 168 -50.27 -0.74 -30.51
CA VAL A 168 -49.82 -1.26 -29.22
C VAL A 168 -50.09 -0.23 -28.16
N LYS A 169 -50.76 -0.65 -27.09
CA LYS A 169 -51.02 0.15 -25.90
C LYS A 169 -50.27 -0.47 -24.74
N VAL A 170 -49.43 0.30 -24.06
CA VAL A 170 -48.67 -0.10 -22.88
C VAL A 170 -49.01 0.83 -21.74
N TYR A 171 -49.26 0.25 -20.58
CA TYR A 171 -49.33 0.90 -19.29
C TYR A 171 -48.19 0.38 -18.43
N THR A 172 -47.36 1.28 -17.92
CA THR A 172 -46.43 0.97 -16.85
C THR A 172 -46.96 1.56 -15.55
N GLY A 173 -46.93 0.80 -14.46
CA GLY A 173 -47.38 1.27 -13.15
C GLY A 173 -47.78 0.14 -12.19
N GLY A 174 -47.28 0.19 -10.95
CA GLY A 174 -47.60 -0.79 -9.90
C GLY A 174 -46.48 -1.78 -9.52
N GLY A 175 -45.25 -1.54 -10.00
CA GLY A 175 -44.03 -2.33 -9.74
C GLY A 175 -42.76 -1.46 -9.70
N ASN A 176 -41.71 -1.84 -10.45
CA ASN A 176 -40.43 -1.11 -10.58
C ASN A 176 -40.48 0.16 -11.45
N PHE A 177 -41.56 0.37 -12.22
CA PHE A 177 -41.69 1.46 -13.19
C PHE A 177 -42.63 2.56 -12.72
N TYR A 178 -42.38 3.76 -13.25
CA TYR A 178 -43.24 4.93 -13.09
C TYR A 178 -44.55 4.76 -13.86
N GLU A 179 -45.55 5.57 -13.48
CA GLU A 179 -46.83 5.58 -14.17
C GLU A 179 -46.70 6.30 -15.53
N GLU A 180 -46.62 5.54 -16.62
CA GLU A 180 -46.47 6.05 -17.99
C GLU A 180 -47.36 5.28 -18.96
N TYR A 181 -47.72 5.95 -20.05
CA TYR A 181 -48.64 5.46 -21.07
C TYR A 181 -47.98 5.54 -22.43
N PHE A 182 -47.76 4.40 -23.07
CA PHE A 182 -47.23 4.35 -24.44
C PHE A 182 -48.29 3.86 -25.41
N VAL A 183 -48.48 4.59 -26.51
CA VAL A 183 -49.30 4.15 -27.64
C VAL A 183 -48.47 4.20 -28.91
N MET A 184 -48.16 3.04 -29.47
CA MET A 184 -47.54 2.93 -30.79
C MET A 184 -48.61 2.64 -31.84
N LYS A 185 -48.59 3.37 -32.94
CA LYS A 185 -49.33 3.05 -34.16
C LYS A 185 -48.32 2.83 -35.28
N LEU A 186 -48.30 1.63 -35.84
CA LEU A 186 -47.43 1.24 -36.95
C LEU A 186 -48.31 0.92 -38.17
N ASN A 187 -48.15 1.66 -39.25
CA ASN A 187 -48.76 1.35 -40.52
C ASN A 187 -47.74 0.61 -41.39
N TYR A 188 -48.06 -0.63 -41.76
CA TYR A 188 -47.13 -1.50 -42.49
C TYR A 188 -47.79 -2.04 -43.76
N ASN A 189 -47.35 -1.51 -44.91
CA ASN A 189 -47.75 -1.95 -46.24
C ASN A 189 -46.67 -2.83 -46.90
N GLY A 190 -45.44 -2.84 -46.36
CA GLY A 190 -44.37 -3.74 -46.74
C GLY A 190 -43.02 -3.34 -46.14
N ALA A 191 -41.98 -4.14 -46.43
CA ALA A 191 -40.62 -3.92 -45.90
C ALA A 191 -39.97 -2.59 -46.32
N THR A 192 -40.49 -1.94 -47.36
CA THR A 192 -40.02 -0.65 -47.89
C THR A 192 -41.11 0.42 -47.86
N ASP A 193 -42.20 0.17 -47.14
CA ASP A 193 -43.36 1.07 -47.05
C ASP A 193 -44.01 0.85 -45.68
N PHE A 194 -43.49 1.59 -44.71
CA PHE A 194 -44.01 1.63 -43.34
C PHE A 194 -43.74 2.99 -42.68
N SER A 195 -44.60 3.33 -41.74
CA SER A 195 -44.45 4.47 -40.82
C SER A 195 -44.90 4.05 -39.42
N PHE A 196 -44.32 4.63 -38.40
CA PHE A 196 -44.84 4.49 -37.04
C PHE A 196 -44.81 5.81 -36.30
N THR A 197 -45.75 5.92 -35.36
CA THR A 197 -45.83 7.00 -34.39
C THR A 197 -45.89 6.38 -33.00
N VAL A 198 -45.27 7.04 -32.03
CA VAL A 198 -45.37 6.69 -30.62
C VAL A 198 -45.76 7.93 -29.84
N TYR A 199 -46.80 7.78 -29.03
CA TYR A 199 -47.28 8.78 -28.09
C TYR A 199 -46.95 8.29 -26.69
N ASP A 200 -46.22 9.10 -25.94
CA ASP A 200 -45.79 8.82 -24.58
C ASP A 200 -46.24 9.95 -23.66
N VAL A 201 -46.89 9.59 -22.56
CA VAL A 201 -47.47 10.54 -21.59
C VAL A 201 -47.18 10.07 -20.16
N ALA A 202 -46.69 10.99 -19.33
CA ALA A 202 -46.48 10.80 -17.90
C ALA A 202 -47.37 11.78 -17.08
N GLU A 203 -48.10 11.28 -16.07
CA GLU A 203 -48.99 12.09 -15.23
C GLU A 203 -48.27 12.84 -14.08
N GLU A 204 -48.85 13.97 -13.68
CA GLU A 204 -48.33 14.99 -12.74
C GLU A 204 -47.98 14.46 -11.31
N ASN A 205 -48.39 13.24 -10.95
CA ASN A 205 -48.19 12.65 -9.61
C ASN A 205 -47.11 11.56 -9.52
N ALA A 206 -46.26 11.38 -10.55
CA ALA A 206 -45.01 10.61 -10.42
C ALA A 206 -43.98 11.40 -9.60
N GLN A 207 -44.20 11.52 -8.28
CA GLN A 207 -43.51 12.43 -7.32
C GLN A 207 -41.96 12.32 -7.24
N LEU A 208 -41.32 11.48 -8.06
CA LEU A 208 -39.87 11.31 -8.11
C LEU A 208 -39.24 11.53 -9.50
N ASN A 209 -40.01 11.80 -10.56
CA ASN A 209 -39.49 12.03 -11.92
C ASN A 209 -40.02 13.34 -12.52
N ARG A 210 -39.11 14.29 -12.77
CA ARG A 210 -39.08 15.25 -13.91
C ARG A 210 -40.36 15.99 -14.41
N GLY A 211 -41.50 15.93 -13.70
CA GLY A 211 -42.74 16.63 -14.06
C GLY A 211 -43.58 15.92 -15.14
N ALA A 212 -44.81 16.40 -15.37
CA ALA A 212 -45.66 15.89 -16.45
C ALA A 212 -45.10 16.29 -17.82
N TYR A 213 -45.04 15.34 -18.76
CA TYR A 213 -44.58 15.59 -20.13
C TYR A 213 -45.37 14.79 -21.15
N GLU A 214 -45.39 15.31 -22.39
CA GLU A 214 -45.90 14.64 -23.57
C GLU A 214 -44.74 14.47 -24.55
N MET A 215 -44.47 13.23 -24.95
CA MET A 215 -43.38 12.91 -25.86
C MET A 215 -43.92 12.20 -27.10
N PHE A 216 -43.46 12.64 -28.27
CA PHE A 216 -43.87 12.10 -29.55
C PHE A 216 -42.66 11.56 -30.30
N TYR A 217 -42.84 10.41 -30.94
CA TYR A 217 -41.87 9.83 -31.85
C TYR A 217 -42.50 9.52 -33.19
N TYR A 218 -41.73 9.72 -34.26
CA TYR A 218 -42.08 9.37 -35.62
C TYR A 218 -40.89 8.67 -36.28
N GLY A 219 -41.19 7.67 -37.10
CA GLY A 219 -40.21 7.01 -37.96
C GLY A 219 -40.83 6.42 -39.22
N ASP A 220 -40.07 6.37 -40.30
CA ASP A 220 -40.51 5.77 -41.56
C ASP A 220 -39.45 4.89 -42.24
N SER A 221 -39.87 4.24 -43.33
CA SER A 221 -39.01 3.37 -44.14
C SER A 221 -37.89 4.09 -44.92
N GLU A 222 -37.95 5.43 -45.02
CA GLU A 222 -36.91 6.27 -45.64
C GLU A 222 -35.83 6.72 -44.64
N LEU A 223 -35.93 6.26 -43.40
CA LEU A 223 -35.07 6.66 -42.30
C LEU A 223 -35.25 8.14 -41.91
N ASN A 224 -36.45 8.70 -42.03
CA ASN A 224 -36.77 9.95 -41.37
C ASN A 224 -37.25 9.64 -39.95
N PHE A 225 -36.56 10.17 -38.94
CA PHE A 225 -36.91 9.96 -37.55
C PHE A 225 -37.01 11.28 -36.82
N LEU A 226 -38.02 11.44 -35.98
CA LEU A 226 -38.24 12.62 -35.17
C LEU A 226 -38.68 12.21 -33.77
N ASN A 227 -38.10 12.81 -32.76
CA ASN A 227 -38.59 12.83 -31.40
C ASN A 227 -38.72 14.27 -30.93
N PHE A 228 -39.79 14.60 -30.22
CA PHE A 228 -39.84 15.84 -29.46
C PHE A 228 -40.53 15.65 -28.11
N ILE A 229 -40.14 16.50 -27.16
CA ILE A 229 -40.62 16.48 -25.77
C ILE A 229 -41.26 17.82 -25.49
N ARG A 230 -42.52 17.83 -25.07
CA ARG A 230 -43.25 19.01 -24.62
C ARG A 230 -43.44 18.97 -23.11
N GLY A 231 -43.08 20.05 -22.42
CA GLY A 231 -43.15 20.17 -20.97
C GLY A 231 -41.82 20.56 -20.35
N GLU A 232 -40.97 19.57 -20.01
CA GLU A 232 -39.74 19.77 -19.23
C GLU A 232 -38.64 20.51 -20.02
N SER A 233 -38.23 20.01 -21.18
CA SER A 233 -37.11 20.55 -21.96
C SER A 233 -37.52 21.34 -23.21
N ASN A 234 -38.70 21.05 -23.78
CA ASN A 234 -39.16 21.63 -25.06
C ASN A 234 -38.11 21.53 -26.18
N THR A 235 -37.62 20.30 -26.41
CA THR A 235 -36.57 19.97 -27.37
C THR A 235 -37.07 18.99 -28.43
N ALA A 236 -36.50 19.04 -29.63
CA ALA A 236 -36.69 18.04 -30.68
C ALA A 236 -35.34 17.48 -31.14
N VAL A 237 -35.27 16.18 -31.42
CA VAL A 237 -34.14 15.50 -32.04
C VAL A 237 -34.62 14.74 -33.26
N TYR A 238 -33.87 14.78 -34.36
CA TYR A 238 -34.31 14.14 -35.58
C TYR A 238 -33.14 13.65 -36.41
N TYR A 239 -33.35 12.55 -37.11
CA TYR A 239 -32.39 11.98 -38.05
C TYR A 239 -32.99 12.06 -39.45
N GLN A 240 -32.23 12.63 -40.37
CA GLN A 240 -32.64 12.79 -41.76
C GLN A 240 -31.42 12.81 -42.67
N ASN A 241 -31.49 12.15 -43.82
CA ASN A 241 -30.42 12.12 -44.83
C ASN A 241 -29.05 11.71 -44.26
N GLY A 242 -29.01 10.73 -43.36
CA GLY A 242 -27.75 10.22 -42.81
C GLY A 242 -27.12 11.08 -41.71
N THR A 243 -27.83 12.09 -41.20
CA THR A 243 -27.30 13.05 -40.22
C THR A 243 -28.21 13.15 -39.01
N ASP A 244 -27.60 13.21 -37.83
CA ASP A 244 -28.25 13.41 -36.53
C ASP A 244 -28.37 14.92 -36.21
N TYR A 245 -29.55 15.36 -35.76
CA TYR A 245 -29.82 16.76 -35.47
C TYR A 245 -30.50 16.95 -34.11
N TYR A 246 -30.22 18.10 -33.48
CA TYR A 246 -30.84 18.58 -32.25
C TYR A 246 -31.41 19.99 -32.47
N LEU A 247 -32.64 20.22 -32.03
CA LEU A 247 -33.35 21.48 -32.14
C LEU A 247 -33.86 21.91 -30.75
N ASP A 248 -33.26 22.97 -30.23
CA ASP A 248 -33.63 23.61 -28.97
C ASP A 248 -34.50 24.84 -29.23
N SER A 249 -35.80 24.62 -29.44
CA SER A 249 -36.74 25.69 -29.73
C SER A 249 -38.14 25.34 -29.23
N ALA A 250 -38.54 26.01 -28.15
CA ALA A 250 -39.88 25.84 -27.59
C ALA A 250 -41.00 26.22 -28.58
N ASP A 251 -40.77 27.23 -29.44
CA ASP A 251 -41.73 27.64 -30.46
C ASP A 251 -41.87 26.57 -31.57
N ALA A 252 -40.77 25.93 -31.95
CA ALA A 252 -40.79 24.80 -32.88
C ALA A 252 -41.54 23.60 -32.27
N VAL A 253 -41.28 23.28 -31.00
CA VAL A 253 -41.96 22.18 -30.29
C VAL A 253 -43.46 22.44 -30.14
N GLU A 254 -43.90 23.66 -29.82
CA GLU A 254 -45.33 23.98 -29.76
C GLU A 254 -46.02 23.87 -31.13
N LYS A 255 -45.34 24.26 -32.22
CA LYS A 255 -45.85 24.06 -33.58
C LYS A 255 -45.90 22.59 -33.99
N LEU A 256 -44.87 21.80 -33.66
CA LEU A 256 -44.85 20.35 -33.87
C LEU A 256 -45.99 19.68 -33.09
N TYR A 257 -46.15 20.02 -31.82
CA TYR A 257 -47.23 19.51 -30.98
C TYR A 257 -48.61 19.86 -31.53
N ALA A 258 -48.79 21.07 -32.10
CA ALA A 258 -50.06 21.46 -32.69
C ALA A 258 -50.55 20.55 -33.83
N LEU A 259 -49.64 19.83 -34.49
CA LEU A 259 -49.96 18.85 -35.55
C LEU A 259 -50.43 17.50 -34.99
N VAL A 260 -50.02 17.14 -33.77
CA VAL A 260 -50.29 15.81 -33.17
C VAL A 260 -51.18 15.86 -31.92
N LYS A 261 -51.53 17.06 -31.42
CA LYS A 261 -52.33 17.26 -30.21
C LYS A 261 -53.68 16.55 -30.24
N ASP A 262 -54.31 16.46 -31.42
CA ASP A 262 -55.64 15.87 -31.56
C ASP A 262 -55.54 14.34 -31.38
N GLU A 263 -54.42 13.75 -31.78
CA GLU A 263 -54.11 12.34 -31.55
C GLU A 263 -53.83 12.07 -30.06
N PHE A 264 -53.01 12.89 -29.39
CA PHE A 264 -52.83 12.81 -27.93
C PHE A 264 -54.17 12.89 -27.18
N ALA A 265 -55.05 13.82 -27.57
CA ALA A 265 -56.37 13.99 -26.98
C ALA A 265 -57.33 12.83 -27.27
N SER A 266 -57.08 12.06 -28.34
CA SER A 266 -57.90 10.91 -28.72
C SER A 266 -57.57 9.63 -27.93
N ILE A 267 -56.43 9.59 -27.23
CA ILE A 267 -55.98 8.43 -26.47
C ILE A 267 -56.81 8.29 -25.19
N ASP A 268 -57.50 7.16 -25.06
CA ASP A 268 -58.24 6.80 -23.85
C ASP A 268 -57.30 6.24 -22.78
N PHE A 269 -56.64 7.14 -22.05
CA PHE A 269 -55.72 6.77 -20.96
C PHE A 269 -56.41 5.97 -19.85
N ALA A 270 -57.71 6.19 -19.63
CA ALA A 270 -58.48 5.43 -18.64
C ALA A 270 -58.57 3.95 -19.06
N ALA A 271 -58.89 3.67 -20.33
CA ALA A 271 -58.91 2.31 -20.85
C ALA A 271 -57.52 1.65 -20.84
N ILE A 272 -56.43 2.41 -21.05
CA ILE A 272 -55.06 1.89 -20.95
C ILE A 272 -54.70 1.58 -19.50
N LYS A 273 -55.06 2.44 -18.54
CA LYS A 273 -54.87 2.21 -17.10
C LYS A 273 -55.61 0.98 -16.59
N GLU A 274 -56.79 0.69 -17.14
CA GLU A 274 -57.56 -0.51 -16.80
C GLU A 274 -56.79 -1.82 -17.10
N LEU A 275 -55.85 -1.81 -18.05
CA LEU A 275 -54.95 -2.95 -18.30
C LEU A 275 -54.16 -3.33 -17.03
N GLY A 276 -53.77 -2.34 -16.21
CA GLY A 276 -53.08 -2.55 -14.93
C GLY A 276 -53.94 -3.22 -13.85
N THR A 277 -55.26 -3.06 -13.95
CA THR A 277 -56.20 -3.55 -12.93
C THR A 277 -56.70 -4.95 -13.25
N ALA A 278 -57.02 -5.22 -14.52
CA ALA A 278 -57.64 -6.48 -14.95
C ALA A 278 -57.20 -6.89 -16.37
N PRO A 279 -55.95 -7.32 -16.57
CA PRO A 279 -55.53 -7.89 -17.86
C PRO A 279 -56.18 -9.26 -18.08
N ASP A 280 -56.41 -9.64 -19.36
CA ASP A 280 -56.98 -10.95 -19.72
C ASP A 280 -56.11 -12.10 -19.23
N PHE A 281 -54.79 -11.90 -19.22
CA PHE A 281 -53.81 -12.84 -18.68
C PHE A 281 -52.80 -12.13 -17.79
N THR A 282 -52.44 -12.78 -16.68
CA THR A 282 -51.33 -12.34 -15.82
C THR A 282 -50.22 -13.37 -15.86
N ILE A 283 -49.00 -12.94 -16.13
CA ILE A 283 -47.79 -13.76 -16.01
C ILE A 283 -46.96 -13.26 -14.82
N ASN A 284 -46.17 -14.15 -14.21
CA ASN A 284 -45.29 -13.76 -13.09
C ASN A 284 -43.95 -13.20 -13.61
N GLY A 285 -43.13 -12.65 -12.71
CA GLY A 285 -41.84 -12.03 -13.04
C GLY A 285 -40.83 -13.02 -13.62
N GLU A 286 -40.77 -14.26 -13.11
CA GLU A 286 -39.88 -15.31 -13.66
C GLU A 286 -40.21 -15.64 -15.12
N GLN A 287 -41.49 -15.81 -15.44
CA GLN A 287 -41.99 -16.06 -16.79
C GLN A 287 -41.72 -14.88 -17.72
N TRP A 288 -41.94 -13.66 -17.21
CA TRP A 288 -41.62 -12.44 -17.94
C TRP A 288 -40.12 -12.36 -18.22
N ALA A 289 -39.26 -12.61 -17.22
CA ALA A 289 -37.80 -12.58 -17.32
C ALA A 289 -37.27 -13.61 -18.33
N GLU A 290 -37.77 -14.85 -18.32
CA GLU A 290 -37.40 -15.88 -19.30
C GLU A 290 -37.71 -15.47 -20.75
N CYS A 291 -38.84 -14.78 -20.98
CA CYS A 291 -39.16 -14.22 -22.29
C CYS A 291 -38.32 -12.98 -22.59
N TYR A 292 -38.16 -12.08 -21.61
CA TYR A 292 -37.39 -10.84 -21.70
C TYR A 292 -35.94 -11.10 -22.11
N ILE A 293 -35.28 -12.11 -21.53
CA ILE A 293 -33.90 -12.50 -21.86
C ILE A 293 -33.75 -12.82 -23.36
N LYS A 294 -34.79 -13.40 -24.00
CA LYS A 294 -34.76 -13.71 -25.44
C LYS A 294 -34.78 -12.47 -26.34
N TYR A 295 -35.21 -11.31 -25.84
CA TYR A 295 -35.32 -10.09 -26.64
C TYR A 295 -34.32 -9.01 -26.22
N MET A 296 -33.82 -9.04 -24.97
CA MET A 296 -33.00 -7.96 -24.40
C MET A 296 -31.55 -8.35 -24.08
N ASN A 297 -31.24 -9.64 -23.90
CA ASN A 297 -29.88 -10.15 -23.58
C ASN A 297 -29.29 -11.02 -24.70
N GLY A 298 -29.41 -10.57 -25.96
CA GLY A 298 -28.77 -11.28 -27.08
C GLY A 298 -29.48 -12.54 -27.58
N GLY A 299 -30.76 -12.71 -27.26
CA GLY A 299 -31.62 -13.63 -27.99
C GLY A 299 -32.02 -13.05 -29.35
N GLU A 300 -32.26 -13.97 -30.29
CA GLU A 300 -32.32 -13.92 -31.76
C GLU A 300 -32.77 -12.67 -32.55
N HIS A 301 -33.20 -11.54 -31.96
CA HIS A 301 -33.74 -10.37 -32.71
C HIS A 301 -32.95 -9.07 -32.67
N PHE A 302 -31.94 -8.98 -31.82
CA PHE A 302 -30.85 -8.07 -32.04
C PHE A 302 -29.64 -8.95 -31.99
N GLY A 303 -29.00 -9.20 -33.14
CA GLY A 303 -27.82 -10.04 -33.17
C GLY A 303 -26.89 -9.54 -32.06
N ALA A 304 -26.73 -10.32 -30.99
CA ALA A 304 -25.74 -9.99 -29.98
C ALA A 304 -24.47 -9.78 -30.79
N GLN A 305 -23.98 -8.54 -30.82
CA GLN A 305 -22.86 -8.19 -31.66
C GLN A 305 -21.80 -9.24 -31.38
N ASP A 306 -21.31 -9.89 -32.43
CA ASP A 306 -20.22 -10.84 -32.30
C ASP A 306 -19.15 -10.16 -31.47
N GLY A 307 -18.65 -10.87 -30.46
CA GLY A 307 -17.73 -10.27 -29.51
C GLY A 307 -16.55 -9.67 -30.26
N GLN A 308 -16.25 -8.43 -29.93
CA GLN A 308 -15.22 -7.64 -30.61
C GLN A 308 -14.55 -6.68 -29.64
N PHE A 309 -13.39 -6.18 -30.05
CA PHE A 309 -12.72 -5.11 -29.32
C PHE A 309 -13.48 -3.79 -29.50
N ASP A 310 -13.80 -3.12 -28.39
CA ASP A 310 -14.43 -1.80 -28.39
C ASP A 310 -13.37 -0.72 -28.66
N ILE A 311 -13.32 -0.23 -29.90
CA ILE A 311 -12.39 0.81 -30.32
C ILE A 311 -13.18 2.02 -30.81
N LYS A 312 -13.13 3.12 -30.06
CA LYS A 312 -13.79 4.40 -30.39
C LYS A 312 -12.73 5.48 -30.55
N ASN A 313 -12.79 6.23 -31.66
CA ASN A 313 -11.84 7.31 -31.95
C ASN A 313 -10.35 6.88 -31.86
N GLY A 314 -10.05 5.62 -32.21
CA GLY A 314 -8.71 5.04 -32.13
C GLY A 314 -8.21 4.69 -30.72
N VAL A 315 -9.08 4.76 -29.71
CA VAL A 315 -8.84 4.34 -28.32
C VAL A 315 -9.55 3.03 -28.05
N LEU A 316 -8.82 2.05 -27.51
CA LEU A 316 -9.36 0.75 -27.12
C LEU A 316 -9.87 0.78 -25.69
N TYR A 317 -11.15 0.41 -25.48
CA TYR A 317 -11.81 0.36 -24.17
C TYR A 317 -11.85 -1.05 -23.57
N GLY A 318 -11.68 -2.09 -24.39
CA GLY A 318 -11.74 -3.48 -23.93
C GLY A 318 -12.52 -4.36 -24.89
N TRP A 319 -13.30 -5.29 -24.35
CA TRP A 319 -14.20 -6.17 -25.09
C TRP A 319 -15.66 -5.73 -24.96
N THR A 320 -16.43 -5.88 -26.03
CA THR A 320 -17.88 -5.65 -26.05
C THR A 320 -18.57 -6.72 -26.90
N GLY A 321 -19.89 -6.86 -26.76
CA GLY A 321 -20.67 -7.92 -27.41
C GLY A 321 -20.70 -9.20 -26.57
N LYS A 322 -20.77 -10.37 -27.23
CA LYS A 322 -20.82 -11.66 -26.51
C LYS A 322 -19.51 -11.94 -25.78
N ASP A 323 -19.62 -12.25 -24.49
CA ASP A 323 -18.47 -12.65 -23.67
C ASP A 323 -17.86 -13.97 -24.16
N GLU A 324 -18.69 -14.92 -24.58
CA GLU A 324 -18.28 -16.25 -25.07
C GLU A 324 -17.34 -16.20 -26.29
N ASP A 325 -17.42 -15.14 -27.10
CA ASP A 325 -16.57 -14.92 -28.26
C ASP A 325 -15.18 -14.39 -27.85
N CYS A 326 -15.04 -13.86 -26.64
CA CYS A 326 -13.75 -13.41 -26.11
C CYS A 326 -12.87 -14.63 -25.77
N PRO A 327 -11.66 -14.76 -26.34
CA PRO A 327 -10.78 -15.85 -25.99
C PRO A 327 -10.29 -15.72 -24.54
N SER A 328 -10.03 -16.84 -23.87
CA SER A 328 -9.43 -16.82 -22.53
C SER A 328 -8.00 -16.27 -22.49
N SER A 329 -7.31 -16.22 -23.63
CA SER A 329 -6.01 -15.57 -23.82
C SER A 329 -6.18 -14.48 -24.89
N VAL A 330 -6.11 -13.22 -24.46
CA VAL A 330 -6.39 -12.05 -25.28
C VAL A 330 -5.08 -11.36 -25.64
N THR A 331 -4.87 -11.14 -26.93
CA THR A 331 -3.84 -10.20 -27.41
C THR A 331 -4.53 -8.94 -27.90
N LEU A 332 -4.20 -7.79 -27.31
CA LEU A 332 -4.82 -6.54 -27.72
C LEU A 332 -4.46 -6.23 -29.19
N PRO A 333 -5.37 -5.64 -29.97
CA PRO A 333 -5.10 -5.23 -31.33
C PRO A 333 -4.03 -4.13 -31.38
N SER A 334 -3.41 -3.95 -32.55
CA SER A 334 -2.41 -2.91 -32.79
C SER A 334 -3.04 -1.50 -32.75
N VAL A 335 -3.20 -0.95 -31.56
CA VAL A 335 -3.69 0.42 -31.31
C VAL A 335 -2.57 1.30 -30.75
N ARG A 336 -2.71 2.62 -30.92
CA ARG A 336 -1.81 3.61 -30.29
C ARG A 336 -2.24 4.01 -28.88
N SER A 337 -3.53 3.95 -28.60
CA SER A 337 -4.10 4.44 -27.34
C SER A 337 -5.05 3.40 -26.74
N ILE A 338 -5.01 3.28 -25.42
CA ILE A 338 -5.97 2.51 -24.63
C ILE A 338 -6.70 3.44 -23.65
N TYR A 339 -7.90 3.06 -23.24
CA TYR A 339 -8.61 3.74 -22.18
C TYR A 339 -8.00 3.40 -20.81
N TYR A 340 -8.12 4.29 -19.84
CA TYR A 340 -7.51 4.11 -18.52
C TYR A 340 -8.04 2.88 -17.78
N GLU A 341 -9.32 2.54 -17.98
CA GLU A 341 -9.93 1.33 -17.45
C GLU A 341 -10.24 0.37 -18.61
N LEU A 342 -9.41 -0.66 -18.77
CA LEU A 342 -9.67 -1.72 -19.74
C LEU A 342 -10.61 -2.76 -19.16
N ARG A 343 -11.68 -3.10 -19.89
CA ARG A 343 -12.70 -4.06 -19.45
C ARG A 343 -12.72 -5.34 -20.28
N PHE A 344 -12.70 -6.49 -19.62
CA PHE A 344 -12.78 -7.81 -20.27
C PHE A 344 -13.76 -8.73 -19.51
N PRO A 345 -14.27 -9.80 -20.15
CA PRO A 345 -15.09 -10.80 -19.46
C PRO A 345 -14.31 -11.58 -18.38
N GLU A 346 -14.99 -12.10 -17.36
CA GLU A 346 -14.33 -12.78 -16.23
C GLU A 346 -13.53 -14.05 -16.59
N HIS A 347 -13.84 -14.73 -17.68
CA HIS A 347 -13.12 -15.95 -18.08
C HIS A 347 -11.78 -15.68 -18.75
N VAL A 348 -11.44 -14.41 -19.02
CA VAL A 348 -10.13 -14.02 -19.54
C VAL A 348 -9.06 -14.25 -18.46
N LYS A 349 -8.04 -15.02 -18.82
CA LYS A 349 -6.94 -15.43 -17.94
C LYS A 349 -5.62 -14.79 -18.32
N GLU A 350 -5.41 -14.51 -19.60
CA GLU A 350 -4.14 -13.99 -20.09
C GLU A 350 -4.39 -12.74 -20.94
N LEU A 351 -3.56 -11.71 -20.72
CA LEU A 351 -3.57 -10.50 -21.53
C LEU A 351 -2.17 -10.17 -22.08
N VAL A 352 -2.09 -9.89 -23.37
CA VAL A 352 -0.87 -9.43 -24.06
C VAL A 352 -1.08 -8.02 -24.60
N ILE A 353 -0.33 -7.04 -24.07
CA ILE A 353 -0.36 -5.63 -24.50
C ILE A 353 0.72 -5.41 -25.58
N PRO A 354 0.39 -4.90 -26.77
CA PRO A 354 1.37 -4.67 -27.83
C PRO A 354 2.22 -3.43 -27.60
N ALA A 355 3.48 -3.45 -28.06
CA ALA A 355 4.38 -2.30 -28.04
C ALA A 355 3.87 -1.07 -28.83
N THR A 356 2.82 -1.22 -29.63
CA THR A 356 2.20 -0.11 -30.36
C THR A 356 1.44 0.86 -29.45
N VAL A 357 1.07 0.44 -28.24
CA VAL A 357 0.40 1.30 -27.25
C VAL A 357 1.40 2.34 -26.73
N GLN A 358 1.09 3.61 -26.97
CA GLN A 358 1.94 4.77 -26.69
C GLN A 358 1.31 5.79 -25.74
N SER A 359 -0.02 5.74 -25.54
CA SER A 359 -0.74 6.62 -24.60
C SER A 359 -1.90 5.91 -23.90
N VAL A 360 -2.25 6.38 -22.70
CA VAL A 360 -3.48 6.02 -21.98
C VAL A 360 -4.40 7.24 -21.97
N LYS A 361 -5.68 7.05 -22.27
CA LYS A 361 -6.66 8.13 -22.41
C LYS A 361 -7.77 8.01 -21.37
N VAL A 362 -8.32 9.15 -20.98
CA VAL A 362 -9.46 9.27 -20.07
C VAL A 362 -10.32 10.45 -20.50
N GLU A 363 -11.62 10.40 -20.22
CA GLU A 363 -12.49 11.56 -20.38
C GLU A 363 -12.10 12.64 -19.35
N LYS A 364 -12.08 13.91 -19.75
CA LYS A 364 -11.58 14.99 -18.89
C LYS A 364 -12.36 15.09 -17.57
N GLY A 365 -13.69 15.01 -17.62
CA GLY A 365 -14.52 14.98 -16.42
C GLY A 365 -14.18 13.82 -15.47
N GLU A 366 -13.84 12.67 -16.04
CA GLU A 366 -13.45 11.48 -15.27
C GLU A 366 -12.04 11.64 -14.66
N LEU A 367 -11.10 12.30 -15.35
CA LEU A 367 -9.81 12.65 -14.78
C LEU A 367 -9.95 13.61 -13.59
N GLU A 368 -10.78 14.64 -13.71
CA GLU A 368 -11.10 15.57 -12.62
C GLU A 368 -11.64 14.81 -11.40
N ARG A 369 -12.53 13.83 -11.63
CA ARG A 369 -13.06 12.94 -10.58
C ARG A 369 -11.95 12.12 -9.91
N LEU A 370 -11.04 11.53 -10.69
CA LEU A 370 -9.90 10.75 -10.20
C LEU A 370 -8.86 11.60 -9.47
N GLU A 371 -8.79 12.90 -9.78
CA GLU A 371 -7.96 13.89 -9.08
C GLU A 371 -8.63 14.46 -7.82
N GLY A 372 -9.87 14.06 -7.54
CA GLY A 372 -10.58 14.38 -6.29
C GLY A 372 -11.46 15.64 -6.37
N GLU A 373 -11.77 16.13 -7.57
CA GLU A 373 -12.71 17.24 -7.75
C GLU A 373 -14.12 16.87 -7.27
N LYS A 374 -14.72 17.75 -6.47
CA LYS A 374 -16.06 17.50 -5.87
C LYS A 374 -17.20 17.58 -6.86
N LEU A 375 -17.03 18.36 -7.93
CA LEU A 375 -18.00 18.58 -9.00
C LEU A 375 -17.26 18.48 -10.34
N PRO A 376 -16.92 17.25 -10.79
CA PRO A 376 -16.26 17.04 -12.06
C PRO A 376 -17.15 17.54 -13.20
N SER A 377 -16.53 18.10 -14.24
CA SER A 377 -17.24 18.51 -15.45
C SER A 377 -17.84 17.29 -16.17
N GLN A 378 -18.89 17.50 -16.97
CA GLN A 378 -19.43 16.47 -17.87
C GLN A 378 -18.68 16.43 -19.22
N ASP A 379 -17.47 16.98 -19.26
CA ASP A 379 -16.66 17.05 -20.47
C ASP A 379 -16.09 15.67 -20.82
N LYS A 380 -16.60 15.08 -21.91
CA LYS A 380 -16.18 13.77 -22.42
C LYS A 380 -14.98 13.85 -23.37
N THR A 381 -14.33 15.01 -23.50
CA THR A 381 -13.13 15.14 -24.33
C THR A 381 -12.02 14.23 -23.79
N LEU A 382 -11.45 13.40 -24.68
CA LEU A 382 -10.37 12.48 -24.32
C LEU A 382 -9.04 13.23 -24.16
N VAL A 383 -8.45 13.11 -22.97
CA VAL A 383 -7.15 13.70 -22.59
C VAL A 383 -6.14 12.60 -22.21
N GLU A 384 -4.86 12.94 -22.07
CA GLU A 384 -3.85 12.02 -21.55
C GLU A 384 -4.14 11.68 -20.09
N CYS A 385 -4.11 10.39 -19.77
CA CYS A 385 -4.32 9.88 -18.42
C CYS A 385 -2.98 9.53 -17.77
N PRO A 386 -2.68 10.04 -16.55
CA PRO A 386 -1.56 9.56 -15.75
C PRO A 386 -1.66 8.06 -15.45
N LEU A 387 -0.56 7.31 -15.62
CA LEU A 387 -0.54 5.85 -15.42
C LEU A 387 -0.91 5.41 -14.00
N LYS A 388 -0.78 6.28 -12.99
CA LYS A 388 -1.23 5.99 -11.61
C LYS A 388 -2.73 5.66 -11.50
N TYR A 389 -3.53 6.03 -12.49
CA TYR A 389 -4.96 5.73 -12.58
C TYR A 389 -5.30 4.54 -13.47
N PHE A 390 -4.33 3.97 -14.19
CA PHE A 390 -4.58 2.84 -15.07
C PHE A 390 -5.11 1.63 -14.28
N ALA A 391 -6.16 1.01 -14.80
CA ALA A 391 -6.84 -0.12 -14.19
C ALA A 391 -7.26 -1.15 -15.24
N LEU A 392 -7.34 -2.41 -14.80
CA LEU A 392 -7.85 -3.52 -15.59
C LEU A 392 -8.95 -4.20 -14.81
N ASN A 393 -10.12 -4.30 -15.43
CA ASN A 393 -11.33 -4.82 -14.82
C ASN A 393 -11.82 -6.06 -15.58
N LEU A 394 -12.11 -7.13 -14.84
CA LEU A 394 -12.69 -8.35 -15.36
C LEU A 394 -14.16 -8.41 -14.89
N ASN A 395 -15.09 -8.19 -15.81
CA ASN A 395 -16.53 -8.13 -15.56
C ASN A 395 -17.01 -9.49 -15.05
N SER A 396 -17.53 -9.50 -13.82
CA SER A 396 -18.11 -10.67 -13.16
C SER A 396 -19.58 -10.40 -12.88
N GLU A 397 -20.44 -11.37 -13.21
CA GLU A 397 -21.90 -11.27 -13.06
C GLU A 397 -22.34 -10.98 -11.62
N ASN A 398 -21.53 -11.38 -10.64
CA ASN A 398 -21.82 -11.22 -9.21
C ASN A 398 -21.17 -9.97 -8.59
N GLY A 399 -20.44 -9.17 -9.37
CA GLY A 399 -19.68 -8.01 -8.88
C GLY A 399 -18.37 -8.34 -8.16
N ASP A 400 -18.00 -9.62 -8.08
CA ASP A 400 -16.72 -10.05 -7.51
C ASP A 400 -15.53 -9.65 -8.41
N TYR A 401 -14.48 -9.07 -7.83
CA TYR A 401 -13.24 -8.80 -8.56
C TYR A 401 -12.54 -10.09 -9.00
N ARG A 402 -12.21 -10.16 -10.30
CA ARG A 402 -11.43 -11.23 -10.91
C ARG A 402 -10.10 -10.68 -11.42
N PHE A 403 -9.07 -11.52 -11.41
CA PHE A 403 -7.71 -11.14 -11.80
C PHE A 403 -7.15 -12.11 -12.83
N LEU A 404 -6.29 -11.59 -13.71
CA LEU A 404 -5.60 -12.39 -14.71
C LEU A 404 -4.65 -13.39 -14.05
N ASP A 405 -4.50 -14.55 -14.69
CA ASP A 405 -3.42 -15.50 -14.39
C ASP A 405 -2.08 -14.99 -14.94
N THR A 406 -2.10 -14.40 -16.15
CA THR A 406 -0.87 -13.90 -16.82
C THR A 406 -1.08 -12.54 -17.47
N ILE A 407 -0.07 -11.67 -17.36
CA ILE A 407 0.02 -10.42 -18.13
C ILE A 407 1.40 -10.27 -18.76
N SER A 408 1.45 -9.87 -20.03
CA SER A 408 2.70 -9.65 -20.76
C SER A 408 2.62 -8.46 -21.70
N VAL A 409 3.78 -7.92 -22.08
CA VAL A 409 3.91 -6.87 -23.09
C VAL A 409 4.71 -7.44 -24.25
N SER A 410 4.20 -7.34 -25.48
CA SER A 410 4.91 -7.84 -26.67
C SER A 410 5.85 -6.77 -27.24
N GLY A 411 7.15 -7.10 -27.28
CA GLY A 411 8.20 -6.16 -27.73
C GLY A 411 8.57 -5.11 -26.68
N GLY A 412 9.40 -4.12 -27.05
CA GLY A 412 9.74 -3.00 -26.19
C GLY A 412 8.68 -1.90 -26.25
N SER A 413 7.72 -1.91 -25.33
CA SER A 413 6.74 -0.81 -25.19
C SER A 413 7.40 0.39 -24.50
N ALA A 414 7.05 1.59 -24.96
CA ALA A 414 7.50 2.85 -24.35
C ALA A 414 6.77 3.15 -23.02
N LEU A 415 5.58 2.59 -22.81
CA LEU A 415 4.76 2.85 -21.62
C LEU A 415 4.84 1.75 -20.57
N PHE A 416 4.86 0.49 -21.02
CA PHE A 416 4.72 -0.65 -20.13
C PHE A 416 5.88 -1.61 -20.25
N HIS A 417 6.24 -2.24 -19.15
CA HIS A 417 7.05 -3.44 -19.16
C HIS A 417 6.47 -4.45 -18.17
N THR A 418 6.88 -5.70 -18.32
CA THR A 418 6.46 -6.75 -17.39
C THR A 418 7.67 -7.41 -16.77
N GLN A 419 7.58 -7.64 -15.47
CA GLN A 419 8.58 -8.35 -14.70
C GLN A 419 7.85 -9.25 -13.71
N ASN A 420 8.24 -10.52 -13.63
CA ASN A 420 7.64 -11.50 -12.71
C ASN A 420 6.10 -11.52 -12.77
N ASN A 421 5.51 -11.43 -13.97
CA ASN A 421 4.05 -11.43 -14.18
C ASN A 421 3.30 -10.26 -13.48
N CYS A 422 3.99 -9.14 -13.28
CA CYS A 422 3.43 -7.86 -12.89
C CYS A 422 3.63 -6.86 -14.02
N LEU A 423 2.72 -5.90 -14.16
CA LEU A 423 2.80 -4.80 -15.11
C LEU A 423 3.36 -3.57 -14.41
N TYR A 424 4.35 -2.95 -15.03
CA TYR A 424 5.01 -1.75 -14.53
C TYR A 424 5.04 -0.65 -15.58
N SER A 425 5.05 0.59 -15.13
CA SER A 425 5.36 1.76 -15.95
C SER A 425 6.83 1.73 -16.36
N SER A 426 7.10 1.87 -17.66
CA SER A 426 8.47 1.94 -18.21
C SER A 426 9.18 3.25 -17.90
N GLN A 427 8.46 4.29 -17.48
CA GLN A 427 9.02 5.62 -17.25
C GLN A 427 9.67 5.75 -15.86
N ASP A 428 8.99 5.26 -14.84
CA ASP A 428 9.32 5.47 -13.42
C ASP A 428 9.34 4.16 -12.61
N GLY A 429 8.98 3.02 -13.21
CA GLY A 429 8.92 1.73 -12.52
C GLY A 429 7.72 1.54 -11.61
N MET A 430 6.70 2.41 -11.68
CA MET A 430 5.48 2.28 -10.88
C MET A 430 4.78 0.95 -11.15
N LEU A 431 4.33 0.25 -10.10
CA LEU A 431 3.56 -0.98 -10.21
C LEU A 431 2.11 -0.68 -10.62
N LEU A 432 1.69 -1.23 -11.75
CA LEU A 432 0.39 -0.95 -12.38
C LEU A 432 -0.64 -2.07 -12.17
N TYR A 433 -0.20 -3.34 -12.20
CA TYR A 433 -1.10 -4.49 -12.07
C TYR A 433 -0.34 -5.74 -11.60
N VAL A 434 -0.99 -6.62 -10.85
CA VAL A 434 -0.42 -7.89 -10.38
C VAL A 434 -1.25 -9.07 -10.88
N ALA A 435 -0.73 -9.82 -11.85
CA ALA A 435 -1.36 -11.06 -12.30
C ALA A 435 -0.88 -12.27 -11.48
N GLY A 436 -1.69 -13.33 -11.47
CA GLY A 436 -1.37 -14.61 -10.83
C GLY A 436 -1.27 -14.55 -9.31
N ALA A 437 -2.10 -13.73 -8.65
CA ALA A 437 -2.03 -13.51 -7.20
C ALA A 437 -2.04 -14.82 -6.39
N GLN A 438 -2.85 -15.81 -6.78
CA GLN A 438 -3.00 -17.09 -6.05
C GLN A 438 -1.77 -17.98 -6.09
N SER A 439 -0.97 -17.93 -7.16
CA SER A 439 0.23 -18.75 -7.36
C SER A 439 1.52 -18.04 -6.95
N ARG A 440 1.43 -16.75 -6.61
CA ARG A 440 2.59 -15.91 -6.31
C ARG A 440 3.21 -16.25 -4.96
N THR A 441 4.50 -16.58 -4.97
CA THR A 441 5.27 -16.95 -3.77
C THR A 441 6.12 -15.80 -3.23
N SER A 442 6.45 -14.81 -4.05
CA SER A 442 7.20 -13.61 -3.65
C SER A 442 6.69 -12.35 -4.33
N LEU A 443 6.81 -11.21 -3.65
CA LEU A 443 6.45 -9.90 -4.18
C LEU A 443 7.37 -8.81 -3.62
N ASP A 444 7.77 -7.86 -4.48
CA ASP A 444 8.59 -6.71 -4.12
C ASP A 444 7.79 -5.42 -4.35
N LEU A 445 7.57 -4.67 -3.27
CA LEU A 445 6.84 -3.40 -3.22
C LEU A 445 7.81 -2.27 -2.85
N ASN A 446 8.83 -2.08 -3.69
CA ASN A 446 9.92 -1.13 -3.44
C ASN A 446 9.77 0.21 -4.18
N GLY A 447 8.73 0.36 -5.01
CA GLY A 447 8.44 1.58 -5.78
C GLY A 447 7.01 2.06 -5.58
N GLU A 448 6.62 3.09 -6.31
CA GLU A 448 5.24 3.60 -6.27
C GLU A 448 4.23 2.56 -6.77
N VAL A 449 3.03 2.59 -6.20
CA VAL A 449 1.94 1.67 -6.51
C VAL A 449 0.74 2.48 -7.02
N SER A 450 0.26 2.15 -8.21
CA SER A 450 -0.93 2.76 -8.82
C SER A 450 -2.24 2.34 -8.15
N GLN A 451 -3.34 3.05 -8.44
CA GLN A 451 -4.68 2.65 -8.00
C GLN A 451 -5.09 1.27 -8.52
N GLY A 452 -4.78 0.93 -9.78
CA GLY A 452 -5.06 -0.39 -10.35
C GLY A 452 -4.35 -1.52 -9.61
N ALA A 453 -3.10 -1.31 -9.18
CA ALA A 453 -2.37 -2.26 -8.36
C ALA A 453 -2.94 -2.36 -6.93
N LEU A 454 -3.38 -1.24 -6.33
CA LEU A 454 -4.05 -1.25 -5.01
C LEU A 454 -5.31 -2.12 -5.02
N LEU A 455 -6.13 -2.04 -6.09
CA LEU A 455 -7.29 -2.93 -6.26
C LEU A 455 -6.88 -4.41 -6.30
N CYS A 456 -5.74 -4.73 -6.94
CA CYS A 456 -5.20 -6.09 -6.93
C CYS A 456 -4.82 -6.56 -5.52
N PHE A 457 -4.32 -5.66 -4.67
CA PHE A 457 -3.95 -6.00 -3.29
C PHE A 457 -5.14 -6.12 -2.36
N GLU A 458 -6.13 -5.24 -2.49
CA GLU A 458 -7.33 -5.25 -1.67
C GLU A 458 -8.19 -6.52 -1.92
N TRP A 459 -8.40 -6.87 -3.18
CA TRP A 459 -9.34 -7.94 -3.57
C TRP A 459 -8.65 -9.23 -4.03
N GLY A 460 -7.34 -9.19 -4.32
CA GLY A 460 -6.57 -10.36 -4.73
C GLY A 460 -6.32 -11.35 -3.60
N ARG A 461 -6.27 -12.64 -3.94
CA ARG A 461 -5.95 -13.72 -2.99
C ARG A 461 -4.50 -14.16 -3.12
N PHE A 462 -3.66 -13.77 -2.18
CA PHE A 462 -2.22 -14.09 -2.14
C PHE A 462 -1.91 -15.32 -1.27
N SER A 463 -2.64 -16.42 -1.44
CA SER A 463 -2.55 -17.61 -0.57
C SER A 463 -1.22 -18.36 -0.60
N ALA A 464 -0.48 -18.26 -1.72
CA ALA A 464 0.82 -18.90 -1.88
C ALA A 464 2.00 -18.02 -1.46
N LEU A 465 1.75 -16.75 -1.08
CA LEU A 465 2.80 -15.80 -0.77
C LEU A 465 3.59 -16.25 0.46
N ARG A 466 4.91 -16.28 0.31
CA ARG A 466 5.87 -16.65 1.35
C ARG A 466 6.90 -15.56 1.61
N ARG A 467 7.20 -14.71 0.62
CA ARG A 467 8.17 -13.62 0.78
C ARG A 467 7.61 -12.28 0.33
N LEU A 468 7.89 -11.24 1.11
CA LEU A 468 7.44 -9.89 0.82
C LEU A 468 8.53 -8.87 1.15
N SER A 469 8.97 -8.10 0.17
CA SER A 469 9.84 -6.93 0.38
C SER A 469 9.01 -5.66 0.23
N VAL A 470 9.17 -4.71 1.14
CA VAL A 470 8.42 -3.45 1.16
C VAL A 470 9.38 -2.31 1.46
N ALA A 471 9.32 -1.25 0.67
CA ALA A 471 9.89 0.06 0.98
C ALA A 471 8.77 1.09 1.15
N ASP A 472 9.09 2.32 1.55
CA ASP A 472 8.11 3.37 1.92
C ASP A 472 6.92 3.50 0.95
N GLY A 473 7.16 3.59 -0.36
CA GLY A 473 6.10 3.73 -1.38
C GLY A 473 5.16 2.53 -1.50
N GLY A 474 5.55 1.37 -0.97
CA GLY A 474 4.79 0.12 -0.99
C GLY A 474 4.09 -0.23 0.31
N ILE A 475 4.28 0.56 1.38
CA ILE A 475 3.77 0.27 2.72
C ILE A 475 2.23 0.20 2.76
N HIS A 476 1.57 1.19 2.17
CA HIS A 476 0.11 1.23 2.13
C HIS A 476 -0.46 0.01 1.38
N ALA A 477 0.16 -0.35 0.25
CA ALA A 477 -0.20 -1.51 -0.54
C ALA A 477 -0.02 -2.83 0.22
N ALA A 478 1.10 -2.99 0.93
CA ALA A 478 1.35 -4.14 1.80
C ALA A 478 0.29 -4.23 2.91
N GLY A 479 -0.08 -3.09 3.50
CA GLY A 479 -1.16 -2.98 4.47
C GLY A 479 -2.49 -3.49 3.94
N LEU A 480 -2.94 -3.02 2.76
CA LEU A 480 -4.18 -3.49 2.13
C LEU A 480 -4.15 -4.99 1.83
N MET A 481 -3.04 -5.49 1.27
CA MET A 481 -2.87 -6.92 0.95
C MET A 481 -3.00 -7.83 2.17
N LEU A 482 -2.55 -7.35 3.33
CA LEU A 482 -2.48 -8.12 4.57
C LEU A 482 -3.65 -7.83 5.53
N ARG A 483 -4.56 -6.92 5.16
CA ARG A 483 -5.83 -6.62 5.86
C ARG A 483 -6.97 -7.56 5.42
N GLY A 484 -8.02 -7.60 6.23
CA GLY A 484 -9.30 -8.24 5.91
C GLY A 484 -9.55 -9.58 6.61
N THR A 485 -10.74 -10.14 6.37
CA THR A 485 -11.20 -11.38 7.00
C THR A 485 -10.74 -12.61 6.19
N GLY A 486 -10.27 -13.67 6.86
CA GLY A 486 -9.78 -14.89 6.18
C GLY A 486 -8.89 -15.77 7.06
N ALA A 487 -8.44 -16.91 6.51
CA ALA A 487 -7.47 -17.76 7.19
C ALA A 487 -6.13 -17.03 7.34
N PRO A 488 -5.40 -17.19 8.46
CA PRO A 488 -4.14 -16.50 8.66
C PRO A 488 -3.12 -16.86 7.57
N SER A 489 -2.55 -15.85 6.91
CA SER A 489 -1.39 -15.99 6.05
C SER A 489 -0.12 -16.16 6.88
N MET A 490 0.82 -16.91 6.31
CA MET A 490 2.13 -17.17 6.90
C MET A 490 3.20 -16.81 5.87
N LEU A 491 4.11 -15.92 6.27
CA LEU A 491 5.28 -15.54 5.50
C LEU A 491 6.52 -16.24 6.06
N ASP A 492 7.35 -16.77 5.18
CA ASP A 492 8.69 -17.25 5.53
C ASP A 492 9.63 -16.07 5.79
N GLU A 493 9.48 -15.00 5.01
CA GLU A 493 10.34 -13.83 5.10
C GLU A 493 9.58 -12.56 4.75
N MET A 494 9.79 -11.51 5.53
CA MET A 494 9.31 -10.18 5.23
C MET A 494 10.45 -9.19 5.44
N THR A 495 10.67 -8.28 4.51
CA THR A 495 11.67 -7.21 4.62
C THR A 495 10.99 -5.86 4.52
N LEU A 496 11.26 -4.98 5.48
CA LEU A 496 10.79 -3.62 5.56
C LEU A 496 11.99 -2.69 5.45
N LYS A 497 11.96 -1.75 4.52
CA LYS A 497 12.94 -0.67 4.39
C LYS A 497 12.23 0.63 4.67
N LEU A 498 12.56 1.26 5.80
CA LEU A 498 11.85 2.40 6.34
C LEU A 498 12.75 3.66 6.35
N ASN A 499 12.22 4.78 5.86
CA ASN A 499 12.89 6.09 5.87
C ASN A 499 12.21 7.09 6.83
N GLY A 500 12.99 7.79 7.65
CA GLY A 500 12.50 8.57 8.81
C GLY A 500 11.55 9.74 8.55
N ASN A 501 11.33 10.15 7.30
CA ASN A 501 10.49 11.32 6.97
C ASN A 501 9.02 11.02 6.66
N SER A 502 8.59 9.75 6.66
CA SER A 502 7.20 9.41 6.35
C SER A 502 6.30 9.63 7.57
N THR A 503 5.34 10.55 7.46
CA THR A 503 4.25 10.73 8.43
C THR A 503 3.27 9.56 8.43
N ASP A 504 3.43 8.57 7.54
CA ASP A 504 2.35 7.67 7.13
C ASP A 504 2.43 6.26 7.76
N TYR A 505 3.34 6.04 8.70
CA TYR A 505 3.56 4.72 9.34
C TYR A 505 2.47 4.23 10.30
N GLU A 506 1.32 4.90 10.35
CA GLU A 506 0.35 4.73 11.44
C GLU A 506 -0.33 3.33 11.46
N TRP A 507 -0.07 2.44 10.48
CA TRP A 507 -0.73 1.13 10.43
C TRP A 507 0.01 0.02 9.67
N ILE A 508 0.92 -0.73 10.28
CA ILE A 508 1.49 -1.92 9.60
C ILE A 508 2.18 -2.82 10.63
N PHE A 509 1.66 -3.98 11.06
CA PHE A 509 0.83 -5.04 10.46
C PHE A 509 -0.13 -5.60 11.50
N GLY A 510 -1.41 -5.82 11.16
CA GLY A 510 -2.33 -6.73 11.88
C GLY A 510 -3.18 -6.16 13.04
N GLY A 511 -3.57 -4.89 13.02
CA GLY A 511 -4.31 -4.24 14.12
C GLY A 511 -5.57 -4.97 14.62
N ALA A 512 -6.15 -4.43 15.71
CA ALA A 512 -7.28 -4.95 16.47
C ALA A 512 -8.54 -5.36 15.68
N GLU A 513 -8.62 -5.04 14.39
CA GLU A 513 -9.70 -5.44 13.46
C GLU A 513 -9.40 -6.76 12.70
N GLY A 514 -8.37 -7.51 13.08
CA GLY A 514 -8.13 -8.89 12.61
C GLY A 514 -7.46 -8.96 11.23
N GLY A 515 -6.16 -8.64 11.19
CA GLY A 515 -5.35 -8.83 9.98
C GLY A 515 -5.23 -10.29 9.54
N LYS A 516 -5.04 -10.52 8.22
CA LYS A 516 -4.77 -11.86 7.69
C LYS A 516 -3.39 -12.36 8.11
N LEU A 517 -2.41 -11.50 8.35
CA LEU A 517 -1.06 -11.95 8.67
C LEU A 517 -0.98 -12.50 10.09
N GLY A 518 -0.91 -13.83 10.24
CA GLY A 518 -0.81 -14.48 11.55
C GLY A 518 0.62 -14.71 12.02
N VAL A 519 1.50 -15.10 11.09
CA VAL A 519 2.89 -15.51 11.42
C VAL A 519 3.87 -15.03 10.35
N VAL A 520 5.02 -14.54 10.79
CA VAL A 520 6.20 -14.29 9.97
C VAL A 520 7.38 -15.06 10.56
N ASN A 521 8.01 -15.97 9.81
CA ASN A 521 9.17 -16.69 10.33
C ASN A 521 10.37 -15.75 10.54
N THR A 522 10.68 -14.90 9.55
CA THR A 522 11.74 -13.89 9.63
C THR A 522 11.24 -12.54 9.16
N LEU A 523 11.33 -11.52 10.03
CA LEU A 523 11.02 -10.13 9.70
C LEU A 523 12.32 -9.33 9.77
N ASN A 524 12.76 -8.77 8.64
CA ASN A 524 13.89 -7.86 8.56
C ASN A 524 13.34 -6.43 8.52
N VAL A 525 13.84 -5.56 9.40
CA VAL A 525 13.49 -4.15 9.44
C VAL A 525 14.76 -3.34 9.33
N ASP A 526 14.89 -2.60 8.25
CA ASP A 526 16.05 -1.78 7.93
C ASP A 526 15.67 -0.30 7.97
N PHE A 527 16.33 0.46 8.83
CA PHE A 527 16.07 1.87 9.07
C PHE A 527 17.17 2.73 8.45
N THR A 528 16.81 3.64 7.56
CA THR A 528 17.73 4.60 6.93
C THR A 528 17.43 6.03 7.36
N ASP A 529 18.47 6.78 7.79
CA ASP A 529 18.45 8.21 8.13
C ASP A 529 17.36 8.64 9.13
N MET A 530 17.43 8.18 10.39
CA MET A 530 16.46 8.59 11.42
C MET A 530 17.11 9.32 12.60
N GLU A 531 16.97 10.66 12.65
CA GLU A 531 17.33 11.41 13.86
C GLU A 531 16.30 11.22 14.98
N TYR A 532 14.99 11.01 14.69
CA TYR A 532 13.95 10.72 15.69
C TYR A 532 12.72 10.04 15.03
N MET A 533 12.30 8.85 15.49
CA MET A 533 10.95 8.35 15.20
C MET A 533 9.95 8.93 16.20
N GLU A 534 9.05 9.80 15.73
CA GLU A 534 7.89 10.22 16.53
C GLU A 534 6.82 9.10 16.64
N ARG A 535 6.78 8.14 15.71
CA ARG A 535 5.76 7.07 15.63
C ARG A 535 6.38 5.67 15.74
N ALA A 536 5.71 4.77 16.45
CA ALA A 536 6.16 3.39 16.63
C ALA A 536 5.80 2.47 15.45
N LEU A 537 6.68 1.53 15.10
CA LEU A 537 6.35 0.42 14.19
C LEU A 537 5.51 -0.62 14.94
N GLN A 538 4.30 -0.91 14.47
CA GLN A 538 3.34 -1.77 15.18
C GLN A 538 3.22 -3.19 14.59
N ILE A 539 3.74 -4.22 15.27
CA ILE A 539 3.70 -5.61 14.79
C ILE A 539 2.63 -6.40 15.56
N ASN A 540 1.55 -6.79 14.89
CA ASN A 540 0.45 -7.58 15.45
C ASN A 540 0.39 -9.01 14.90
N CYS A 541 1.53 -9.61 14.57
CA CYS A 541 1.62 -11.00 14.18
C CYS A 541 2.72 -11.69 14.98
N SER A 542 2.67 -13.02 15.08
CA SER A 542 3.76 -13.75 15.73
C SER A 542 4.98 -13.77 14.83
N VAL A 543 6.16 -13.45 15.38
CA VAL A 543 7.41 -13.42 14.61
C VAL A 543 8.41 -14.43 15.16
N GLY A 544 8.97 -15.26 14.29
CA GLY A 544 10.03 -16.20 14.66
C GLY A 544 11.35 -15.49 14.95
N THR A 545 11.81 -14.65 14.05
CA THR A 545 13.02 -13.83 14.22
C THR A 545 12.80 -12.45 13.64
N LEU A 546 13.01 -11.42 14.46
CA LEU A 546 13.01 -10.02 14.08
C LEU A 546 14.47 -9.56 13.96
N ASN A 547 14.92 -9.21 12.76
CA ASN A 547 16.23 -8.60 12.53
C ASN A 547 16.02 -7.09 12.38
N ILE A 548 16.78 -6.30 13.14
CA ILE A 548 16.75 -4.84 13.11
C ILE A 548 18.12 -4.35 12.66
N SER A 549 18.17 -3.52 11.62
CA SER A 549 19.38 -2.87 11.11
C SER A 549 19.19 -1.38 10.88
N GLY A 550 20.29 -0.64 10.76
CA GLY A 550 20.29 0.80 10.52
C GLY A 550 20.86 1.60 11.68
N GLY A 551 20.35 2.81 11.90
CA GLY A 551 20.74 3.61 13.06
C GLY A 551 19.72 4.69 13.47
N GLY A 552 19.95 5.29 14.63
CA GLY A 552 19.12 6.36 15.21
C GLY A 552 18.30 5.95 16.43
N HIS A 553 17.03 6.39 16.45
CA HIS A 553 16.07 6.06 17.51
C HIS A 553 14.92 5.24 16.93
N CYS A 554 14.76 4.00 17.37
CA CYS A 554 13.75 3.08 16.84
C CYS A 554 12.78 2.62 17.94
N ASN A 555 11.48 2.82 17.72
CA ASN A 555 10.41 2.35 18.59
C ASN A 555 9.55 1.30 17.87
N ILE A 556 9.46 0.10 18.45
CA ILE A 556 8.66 -1.03 17.95
C ILE A 556 7.68 -1.45 19.03
N GLU A 557 6.39 -1.43 18.68
CA GLU A 557 5.30 -1.96 19.49
C GLU A 557 4.90 -3.33 18.93
N VAL A 558 4.76 -4.33 19.81
CA VAL A 558 4.36 -5.68 19.41
C VAL A 558 3.13 -6.12 20.20
N PHE A 559 2.16 -6.70 19.52
CA PHE A 559 0.90 -7.19 20.11
C PHE A 559 0.83 -8.72 20.14
N SER A 560 1.94 -9.37 19.77
CA SER A 560 2.08 -10.83 19.67
C SER A 560 3.49 -11.24 20.07
N GLU A 561 3.74 -12.55 20.12
CA GLU A 561 5.04 -13.08 20.54
C GLU A 561 6.10 -12.93 19.43
N ILE A 562 7.26 -12.38 19.82
CA ILE A 562 8.51 -12.37 19.05
C ILE A 562 9.48 -13.34 19.72
N LYS A 563 9.84 -14.45 19.05
CA LYS A 563 10.69 -15.47 19.65
C LYS A 563 12.16 -15.06 19.77
N ARG A 564 12.67 -14.31 18.80
CA ARG A 564 14.04 -13.80 18.79
C ARG A 564 14.09 -12.42 18.15
N VAL A 565 14.82 -11.51 18.77
CA VAL A 565 15.24 -10.23 18.18
C VAL A 565 16.75 -10.29 17.98
N ASN A 566 17.23 -9.89 16.80
CA ASN A 566 18.65 -9.62 16.54
C ASN A 566 18.77 -8.15 16.14
N ALA A 567 19.50 -7.37 16.92
CA ALA A 567 19.61 -5.94 16.73
C ALA A 567 21.05 -5.53 16.37
N ASP A 568 21.31 -5.40 15.07
CA ASP A 568 22.55 -4.85 14.49
C ASP A 568 22.31 -3.38 14.10
N PHE A 569 22.11 -2.54 15.12
CA PHE A 569 21.57 -1.20 14.99
C PHE A 569 22.44 -0.18 15.74
N ASP A 570 22.81 0.90 15.06
CA ASP A 570 23.61 2.01 15.62
C ASP A 570 22.70 3.04 16.29
N GLY A 571 22.39 2.84 17.57
CA GLY A 571 21.53 3.76 18.32
C GLY A 571 20.69 3.11 19.42
N ALA A 572 19.59 3.78 19.79
CA ALA A 572 18.74 3.37 20.91
C ALA A 572 17.45 2.70 20.43
N LEU A 573 17.07 1.64 21.15
CA LEU A 573 15.91 0.80 20.84
C LEU A 573 14.86 0.85 21.95
N TRP A 574 13.60 1.05 21.55
CA TRP A 574 12.43 0.89 22.39
C TRP A 574 11.58 -0.27 21.87
N LEU A 575 11.46 -1.34 22.65
CA LEU A 575 10.73 -2.55 22.27
C LEU A 575 9.57 -2.78 23.25
N ASN A 576 8.34 -2.50 22.85
CA ASN A 576 7.19 -2.44 23.75
C ASN A 576 6.16 -3.53 23.43
N GLY A 577 5.95 -4.47 24.36
CA GLY A 577 4.90 -5.48 24.27
C GLY A 577 3.55 -4.95 24.74
N ILE A 578 2.61 -4.71 23.84
CA ILE A 578 1.26 -4.20 24.13
C ILE A 578 0.26 -5.37 24.14
N ASP A 579 -0.77 -5.32 24.99
CA ASP A 579 -1.89 -6.28 25.01
C ASP A 579 -1.50 -7.78 24.99
N GLY A 580 -0.42 -8.15 25.70
CA GLY A 580 0.09 -9.53 25.72
C GLY A 580 1.18 -9.84 24.69
N GLY A 581 1.65 -8.84 23.94
CA GLY A 581 2.89 -8.91 23.18
C GLY A 581 4.09 -9.22 24.06
N SER A 582 5.04 -9.99 23.55
CA SER A 582 6.20 -10.45 24.34
C SER A 582 7.43 -10.70 23.48
N PHE A 583 8.59 -10.60 24.11
CA PHE A 583 9.89 -10.91 23.53
C PHE A 583 10.53 -12.06 24.34
N VAL A 584 10.99 -13.12 23.67
CA VAL A 584 11.58 -14.27 24.37
C VAL A 584 13.11 -14.14 24.49
N GLU A 585 13.80 -13.85 23.38
CA GLU A 585 15.25 -13.66 23.32
C GLU A 585 15.56 -12.38 22.54
N ILE A 586 16.45 -11.54 23.07
CA ILE A 586 16.89 -10.28 22.46
C ILE A 586 18.41 -10.29 22.38
N ASN A 587 18.97 -10.41 21.19
CA ASN A 587 20.41 -10.40 20.92
C ASN A 587 20.82 -9.01 20.45
N LEU A 588 21.64 -8.32 21.24
CA LEU A 588 22.16 -7.00 20.90
C LEU A 588 23.58 -7.12 20.33
N PHE A 589 23.88 -6.27 19.34
CA PHE A 589 25.22 -6.07 18.80
C PHE A 589 25.85 -4.80 19.38
N ASP A 590 27.14 -4.59 19.11
CA ASP A 590 28.01 -3.63 19.81
C ASP A 590 27.68 -2.16 19.56
N LEU A 591 26.96 -1.85 18.49
CA LEU A 591 26.54 -0.48 18.14
C LEU A 591 25.26 -0.01 18.86
N VAL A 592 24.55 -0.89 19.56
CA VAL A 592 23.33 -0.51 20.29
C VAL A 592 23.70 0.31 21.52
N SER A 593 23.35 1.61 21.50
CA SER A 593 23.69 2.56 22.57
C SER A 593 22.71 2.55 23.75
N GLY A 594 21.52 1.97 23.57
CA GLY A 594 20.54 1.82 24.64
C GLY A 594 19.40 0.87 24.29
N LEU A 595 18.81 0.27 25.32
CA LEU A 595 17.63 -0.57 25.21
C LEU A 595 16.66 -0.24 26.35
N SER A 596 15.46 0.17 25.97
CA SER A 596 14.28 0.15 26.83
C SER A 596 13.32 -0.89 26.27
N PHE A 597 12.84 -1.81 27.09
CA PHE A 597 11.83 -2.75 26.61
C PHE A 597 10.83 -3.14 27.68
N PHE A 598 9.65 -3.50 27.20
CA PHE A 598 8.59 -4.07 28.00
C PHE A 598 8.11 -5.36 27.35
N SER A 599 7.93 -6.41 28.15
CA SER A 599 7.45 -7.72 27.67
C SER A 599 6.45 -8.28 28.67
N SER A 600 5.33 -8.81 28.18
CA SER A 600 4.33 -9.50 29.01
C SER A 600 4.76 -10.89 29.50
N LYS A 601 6.00 -11.31 29.19
CA LYS A 601 6.63 -12.56 29.63
C LYS A 601 8.12 -12.34 29.87
N SER A 602 8.74 -13.24 30.63
CA SER A 602 10.20 -13.28 30.82
C SER A 602 10.97 -13.28 29.50
N ALA A 603 11.91 -12.34 29.38
CA ALA A 603 12.82 -12.23 28.25
C ALA A 603 14.27 -12.56 28.66
N THR A 604 15.06 -13.08 27.72
CA THR A 604 16.53 -13.16 27.85
C THR A 604 17.18 -12.16 26.92
N VAL A 605 17.93 -11.20 27.46
CA VAL A 605 18.71 -10.21 26.71
C VAL A 605 20.18 -10.65 26.69
N ILE A 606 20.74 -10.86 25.50
CA ILE A 606 22.14 -11.24 25.30
C ILE A 606 22.90 -9.99 24.84
N LEU A 607 23.92 -9.62 25.61
CA LEU A 607 24.75 -8.44 25.36
C LEU A 607 26.11 -8.85 24.80
N PRO A 608 26.70 -8.05 23.88
CA PRO A 608 27.93 -8.40 23.19
C PRO A 608 29.20 -8.17 24.03
N TYR A 609 29.06 -7.53 25.20
CA TYR A 609 30.16 -7.13 26.09
C TYR A 609 30.06 -7.78 27.46
N SER A 610 31.16 -7.76 28.21
CA SER A 610 31.20 -8.24 29.58
C SER A 610 30.54 -7.26 30.54
N LEU A 611 30.08 -7.75 31.70
CA LEU A 611 29.50 -6.91 32.75
C LEU A 611 30.52 -5.89 33.29
N TYR A 612 31.80 -6.28 33.34
CA TYR A 612 32.90 -5.37 33.66
C TYR A 612 32.96 -4.20 32.66
N TYR A 613 32.99 -4.50 31.36
CA TYR A 613 33.02 -3.47 30.30
C TYR A 613 31.77 -2.58 30.36
N PHE A 614 30.60 -3.18 30.57
CA PHE A 614 29.32 -2.48 30.67
C PHE A 614 29.31 -1.46 31.81
N LYS A 615 29.76 -1.86 33.00
CA LYS A 615 29.86 -0.98 34.17
C LYS A 615 30.94 0.09 33.97
N MET A 616 32.08 -0.30 33.42
CA MET A 616 33.25 0.56 33.26
C MET A 616 33.00 1.74 32.32
N ASN A 617 32.30 1.49 31.21
CA ASN A 617 31.99 2.51 30.21
C ASN A 617 30.67 3.25 30.48
N GLU A 618 30.09 3.08 31.68
CA GLU A 618 28.82 3.70 32.07
C GLU A 618 27.67 3.46 31.07
N LEU A 619 27.72 2.35 30.31
CA LEU A 619 26.70 2.01 29.30
C LEU A 619 25.32 1.78 29.93
N ASN A 620 25.28 1.53 31.24
CA ASN A 620 24.06 1.36 32.01
C ASN A 620 23.11 2.58 31.94
N SER A 621 23.58 3.78 31.60
CA SER A 621 22.70 4.95 31.42
C SER A 621 21.71 4.80 30.25
N GLY A 622 22.05 3.99 29.24
CA GLY A 622 21.18 3.69 28.10
C GLY A 622 20.22 2.51 28.33
N PHE A 623 20.29 1.84 29.48
CA PHE A 623 19.54 0.63 29.78
C PHE A 623 18.74 0.81 31.07
N GLU A 624 17.49 1.26 30.96
CA GLU A 624 16.67 1.71 32.10
C GLU A 624 16.56 0.68 33.24
N ASP A 625 16.31 -0.59 32.89
CA ASP A 625 16.17 -1.69 33.85
C ASP A 625 17.48 -2.02 34.61
N LEU A 626 18.63 -1.86 33.96
CA LEU A 626 19.94 -2.20 34.52
C LEU A 626 20.62 -1.03 35.22
N ALA A 627 20.21 0.21 34.91
CA ALA A 627 20.88 1.45 35.29
C ALA A 627 21.23 1.48 36.78
N THR A 628 20.23 1.31 37.65
CA THR A 628 20.38 1.38 39.11
C THR A 628 21.15 0.17 39.65
N LEU A 629 20.83 -1.04 39.19
CA LEU A 629 21.41 -2.27 39.72
C LEU A 629 22.92 -2.36 39.44
N VAL A 630 23.34 -2.05 38.21
CA VAL A 630 24.75 -2.07 37.83
C VAL A 630 25.53 -0.94 38.48
N PHE A 631 24.89 0.22 38.70
CA PHE A 631 25.51 1.35 39.41
C PHE A 631 25.89 0.97 40.85
N GLU A 632 24.98 0.33 41.59
CA GLU A 632 25.18 -0.08 42.99
C GLU A 632 26.09 -1.29 43.18
N MET A 633 26.28 -2.11 42.13
CA MET A 633 27.07 -3.35 42.16
C MET A 633 28.55 -3.14 42.52
N GLY A 634 29.15 -4.06 43.28
CA GLY A 634 30.60 -4.02 43.54
C GLY A 634 31.45 -4.44 42.32
N TRP A 635 32.69 -3.96 42.20
CA TRP A 635 33.61 -4.36 41.12
C TRP A 635 33.93 -5.87 41.11
N GLN A 636 33.91 -6.52 42.28
CA GLN A 636 34.09 -7.97 42.40
C GLN A 636 32.91 -8.74 41.80
N GLU A 637 31.68 -8.23 41.97
CA GLU A 637 30.48 -8.83 41.39
C GLU A 637 30.50 -8.65 39.87
N ALA A 638 30.81 -7.43 39.40
CA ALA A 638 30.87 -7.09 37.97
C ALA A 638 31.88 -7.92 37.15
N THR A 639 32.89 -8.50 37.81
CA THR A 639 33.92 -9.34 37.17
C THR A 639 33.68 -10.84 37.30
N SER A 640 32.74 -11.25 38.17
CA SER A 640 32.46 -12.66 38.44
C SER A 640 31.16 -13.16 37.81
N LEU A 641 30.21 -12.25 37.52
CA LEU A 641 28.92 -12.57 36.95
C LEU A 641 28.94 -12.43 35.43
N THR A 642 28.36 -13.42 34.75
CA THR A 642 28.01 -13.35 33.32
C THR A 642 26.50 -13.24 33.12
N GLU A 643 25.72 -13.25 34.20
CA GLU A 643 24.26 -13.23 34.15
C GLU A 643 23.68 -12.41 35.30
N ILE A 644 22.65 -11.62 35.01
CA ILE A 644 21.87 -10.84 35.98
C ILE A 644 20.39 -11.11 35.72
N SER A 645 19.61 -11.31 36.77
CA SER A 645 18.15 -11.41 36.66
C SER A 645 17.47 -10.25 37.39
N ILE A 646 16.52 -9.61 36.72
CA ILE A 646 15.72 -8.52 37.27
C ILE A 646 14.26 -8.95 37.30
N THR A 647 13.59 -8.71 38.43
CA THR A 647 12.14 -8.87 38.54
C THR A 647 11.47 -7.58 38.07
N VAL A 648 10.58 -7.71 37.09
CA VAL A 648 9.75 -6.62 36.58
C VAL A 648 8.30 -6.92 36.94
N ASN A 649 7.65 -5.95 37.58
CA ASN A 649 6.26 -6.05 38.02
C ASN A 649 5.37 -5.22 37.09
N SER A 650 4.42 -5.87 36.42
CA SER A 650 3.41 -5.20 35.59
C SER A 650 2.05 -5.85 35.76
N ASP A 651 1.01 -5.03 35.93
CA ASP A 651 -0.39 -5.46 36.03
C ASP A 651 -0.67 -6.58 37.05
N GLY A 652 0.10 -6.61 38.13
CA GLY A 652 -0.02 -7.61 39.19
C GLY A 652 0.65 -8.96 38.90
N ASN A 653 1.36 -9.09 37.77
CA ASN A 653 2.20 -10.25 37.45
C ASN A 653 3.69 -9.90 37.60
N GLU A 654 4.45 -10.83 38.20
CA GLU A 654 5.91 -10.72 38.29
C GLU A 654 6.55 -11.54 37.16
N PHE A 655 7.44 -10.93 36.40
CA PHE A 655 8.22 -11.58 35.35
C PHE A 655 9.72 -11.37 35.60
N PHE A 656 10.52 -12.34 35.19
CA PHE A 656 11.98 -12.29 35.32
C PHE A 656 12.63 -12.00 33.97
N ASN A 657 13.31 -10.87 33.85
CA ASN A 657 14.17 -10.57 32.70
C ASN A 657 15.59 -11.01 33.03
N LYS A 658 16.20 -11.81 32.16
CA LYS A 658 17.56 -12.33 32.32
C LYS A 658 18.49 -11.61 31.34
N TYR A 659 19.55 -11.00 31.84
CA TYR A 659 20.61 -10.37 31.05
C TYR A 659 21.84 -11.28 31.05
N VAL A 660 22.34 -11.66 29.88
CA VAL A 660 23.49 -12.53 29.67
C VAL A 660 24.60 -11.70 29.02
N PHE A 661 25.73 -11.59 29.70
CA PHE A 661 26.89 -10.83 29.28
C PHE A 661 27.95 -11.75 28.68
N ALA A 662 28.75 -11.23 27.75
CA ALA A 662 29.92 -11.93 27.25
C ALA A 662 30.94 -12.16 28.38
N PRO A 663 31.76 -13.22 28.32
CA PRO A 663 32.86 -13.40 29.27
C PRO A 663 33.90 -12.29 29.13
N MET A 664 34.59 -11.95 30.22
CA MET A 664 35.66 -10.96 30.16
C MET A 664 36.77 -11.39 29.20
N THR A 665 37.24 -10.43 28.40
CA THR A 665 38.44 -10.63 27.58
C THR A 665 39.71 -10.68 28.45
N GLU A 666 40.82 -11.19 27.92
CA GLU A 666 42.09 -11.19 28.66
C GLU A 666 42.62 -9.78 28.93
N GLU A 667 42.31 -8.83 28.03
CA GLU A 667 42.63 -7.42 28.22
C GLU A 667 41.83 -6.83 29.39
N GLU A 668 40.51 -7.08 29.44
CA GLU A 668 39.66 -6.66 30.55
C GLU A 668 40.10 -7.26 31.89
N LYS A 669 40.53 -8.53 31.90
CA LYS A 669 41.07 -9.18 33.12
C LYS A 669 42.37 -8.52 33.58
N SER A 670 43.25 -8.17 32.64
CA SER A 670 44.48 -7.45 32.93
C SER A 670 44.20 -6.04 33.48
N ASP A 671 43.25 -5.32 32.89
CA ASP A 671 42.85 -3.98 33.34
C ASP A 671 42.21 -4.01 34.72
N TYR A 672 41.35 -4.99 35.02
CA TYR A 672 40.82 -5.19 36.36
C TYR A 672 41.91 -5.54 37.38
N LYS A 673 42.86 -6.41 37.03
CA LYS A 673 44.02 -6.70 37.89
C LYS A 673 44.77 -5.41 38.22
N ASN A 674 45.07 -4.58 37.22
CA ASN A 674 45.74 -3.31 37.42
C ASN A 674 44.94 -2.38 38.36
N LEU A 675 43.62 -2.29 38.21
CA LEU A 675 42.77 -1.45 39.08
C LEU A 675 42.78 -1.89 40.55
N THR A 676 42.90 -3.19 40.81
CA THR A 676 42.89 -3.73 42.18
C THR A 676 44.27 -3.67 42.84
N GLU A 677 45.33 -3.74 42.04
CA GLU A 677 46.71 -3.73 42.53
C GLU A 677 47.30 -2.32 42.65
N PHE A 678 46.75 -1.31 41.97
CA PHE A 678 47.27 0.06 41.99
C PHE A 678 46.23 1.04 42.54
N LYS A 679 46.62 1.87 43.51
CA LYS A 679 45.81 3.02 43.93
C LYS A 679 45.99 4.15 42.93
N THR A 680 44.90 4.55 42.29
CA THR A 680 44.93 5.53 41.19
C THR A 680 44.23 6.83 41.55
N TYR A 681 44.69 7.92 40.95
CA TYR A 681 44.01 9.21 40.89
C TYR A 681 43.78 9.56 39.41
N PHE A 682 42.53 9.90 39.08
CA PHE A 682 42.12 10.17 37.70
C PHE A 682 42.10 11.66 37.42
N TRP A 683 42.87 12.09 36.42
CA TRP A 683 42.89 13.45 35.94
C TRP A 683 41.85 13.58 34.82
N ARG A 684 40.99 14.60 34.91
CA ARG A 684 40.11 14.97 33.79
C ARG A 684 40.95 15.58 32.67
N GLU A 685 40.49 15.48 31.44
CA GLU A 685 41.19 16.03 30.27
C GLU A 685 41.59 17.50 30.44
N GLN A 686 40.66 18.34 30.90
CA GLN A 686 40.90 19.77 31.17
C GLN A 686 41.97 20.06 32.23
N ASP A 687 42.19 19.10 33.14
CA ASP A 687 43.13 19.22 34.26
C ASP A 687 44.45 18.50 33.92
N SER A 688 44.50 17.76 32.81
CA SER A 688 45.60 16.88 32.42
C SER A 688 46.75 17.63 31.75
N PRO A 689 48.02 17.28 32.08
CA PRO A 689 49.19 17.83 31.42
C PRO A 689 49.37 17.35 29.96
N TYR A 690 48.55 16.41 29.47
CA TYR A 690 48.60 15.89 28.10
C TYR A 690 47.53 16.44 27.16
N GLY A 691 46.54 17.17 27.68
CA GLY A 691 45.34 17.51 26.90
C GLY A 691 44.46 16.30 26.57
N GLU A 692 44.62 15.17 27.28
CA GLU A 692 43.74 14.00 27.27
C GLU A 692 43.62 13.45 28.70
N ALA A 693 42.50 12.80 29.07
CA ALA A 693 42.33 12.24 30.42
C ALA A 693 43.40 11.17 30.73
N CYS A 694 44.11 11.32 31.85
CA CYS A 694 45.20 10.42 32.24
C CYS A 694 45.08 9.93 33.68
N VAL A 695 45.91 8.93 34.04
CA VAL A 695 45.91 8.30 35.36
C VAL A 695 47.25 8.53 36.05
N ASP A 696 47.23 8.91 37.32
CA ASP A 696 48.41 8.90 38.18
C ASP A 696 48.28 7.78 39.20
N ILE A 697 49.27 6.89 39.25
CA ILE A 697 49.31 5.79 40.20
C ILE A 697 49.99 6.30 41.46
N THR A 698 49.25 6.37 42.56
CA THR A 698 49.70 6.92 43.84
C THR A 698 50.33 5.87 44.77
N ALA A 699 50.01 4.59 44.56
CA ALA A 699 50.63 3.48 45.28
C ALA A 699 50.43 2.14 44.55
N TYR A 700 51.29 1.17 44.84
CA TYR A 700 51.04 -0.26 44.61
C TYR A 700 50.50 -0.90 45.90
N CYS A 701 49.56 -1.82 45.76
CA CYS A 701 48.86 -2.53 46.82
C CYS A 701 48.70 -4.04 46.52
N GLY A 702 49.27 -4.54 45.43
CA GLY A 702 49.26 -5.97 45.10
C GLY A 702 50.28 -6.78 45.90
N GLY A 703 50.28 -8.09 45.67
CA GLY A 703 51.15 -9.05 46.39
C GLY A 703 52.30 -9.62 45.57
N ASP A 704 52.51 -9.15 44.33
CA ASP A 704 53.53 -9.71 43.45
C ASP A 704 54.92 -9.20 43.82
N SER A 705 55.91 -10.10 43.86
CA SER A 705 57.32 -9.73 44.11
C SER A 705 57.96 -8.92 42.97
N VAL A 706 57.36 -8.94 41.78
CA VAL A 706 57.76 -8.18 40.60
C VAL A 706 56.60 -7.33 40.15
N VAL A 707 56.68 -6.02 40.38
CA VAL A 707 55.64 -5.06 39.99
C VAL A 707 55.88 -4.65 38.55
N ARG A 708 54.83 -4.72 37.73
CA ARG A 708 54.86 -4.21 36.35
C ARG A 708 53.88 -3.07 36.24
N VAL A 709 54.40 -1.84 36.20
CA VAL A 709 53.56 -0.65 36.05
C VAL A 709 52.98 -0.64 34.64
N PRO A 710 51.65 -0.55 34.49
CA PRO A 710 51.01 -0.59 33.18
C PRO A 710 51.18 0.74 32.44
N GLU A 711 51.14 0.68 31.11
CA GLU A 711 51.18 1.88 30.26
C GLU A 711 49.81 2.59 30.22
N LYS A 712 48.73 1.83 30.43
CA LYS A 712 47.35 2.31 30.50
C LYS A 712 46.59 1.64 31.64
N ILE A 713 45.64 2.36 32.22
CA ILE A 713 44.61 1.81 33.12
C ILE A 713 43.27 2.33 32.63
N GLN A 714 42.30 1.44 32.38
CA GLN A 714 40.97 1.82 31.87
C GLN A 714 41.06 2.59 30.52
N GLY A 715 41.91 2.13 29.62
CA GLY A 715 42.17 2.79 28.33
C GLY A 715 42.93 4.12 28.40
N ARG A 716 43.15 4.69 29.58
CA ARG A 716 43.79 5.99 29.79
C ARG A 716 45.30 5.85 30.01
N PRO A 717 46.14 6.73 29.45
CA PRO A 717 47.58 6.68 29.66
C PRO A 717 47.96 6.95 31.12
N VAL A 718 48.94 6.21 31.63
CA VAL A 718 49.52 6.46 32.95
C VAL A 718 50.54 7.60 32.86
N TYR A 719 50.25 8.71 33.55
CA TYR A 719 51.12 9.89 33.66
C TYR A 719 52.29 9.64 34.62
N GLY A 720 51.96 9.16 35.81
CA GLY A 720 52.89 9.12 36.93
C GLY A 720 52.76 7.83 37.73
N PHE A 721 53.84 7.50 38.44
CA PHE A 721 53.89 6.38 39.36
C PHE A 721 54.60 6.78 40.65
N SER A 722 53.88 6.67 41.76
CA SER A 722 54.40 6.79 43.11
C SER A 722 54.49 5.42 43.76
N TYR A 723 55.68 5.08 44.23
CA TYR A 723 55.91 3.87 44.98
C TYR A 723 56.02 4.15 46.48
N MET A 724 55.29 3.37 47.28
CA MET A 724 55.43 3.28 48.72
C MET A 724 55.85 1.86 49.08
N TYR A 725 56.55 1.67 50.20
CA TYR A 725 57.17 0.39 50.51
C TYR A 725 56.09 -0.67 50.69
N VAL A 726 56.21 -1.76 49.93
CA VAL A 726 55.36 -2.94 50.05
C VAL A 726 56.27 -4.12 50.35
N GLU A 727 56.04 -4.76 51.51
CA GLU A 727 56.81 -5.92 51.95
C GLU A 727 56.74 -7.05 50.90
N GLY A 728 57.91 -7.60 50.54
CA GLY A 728 58.02 -8.71 49.59
C GLY A 728 58.20 -8.31 48.12
N VAL A 729 58.07 -7.03 47.76
CA VAL A 729 58.40 -6.52 46.42
C VAL A 729 59.91 -6.39 46.28
N LYS A 730 60.46 -6.96 45.20
CA LYS A 730 61.89 -6.97 44.87
C LYS A 730 62.22 -6.22 43.60
N GLU A 731 61.32 -6.24 42.62
CA GLU A 731 61.57 -5.61 41.32
C GLU A 731 60.41 -4.74 40.87
N ILE A 732 60.71 -3.61 40.22
CA ILE A 732 59.68 -2.72 39.63
C ILE A 732 60.04 -2.44 38.17
N HIS A 733 59.12 -2.76 37.26
CA HIS A 733 59.21 -2.42 35.85
C HIS A 733 58.38 -1.18 35.54
N LEU A 734 59.03 -0.15 35.02
CA LEU A 734 58.49 1.16 34.70
C LEU A 734 58.46 1.37 33.18
N PRO A 735 57.31 1.69 32.57
CA PRO A 735 57.23 1.99 31.15
C PRO A 735 57.83 3.35 30.82
N SER A 736 58.39 3.49 29.62
CA SER A 736 59.06 4.72 29.16
C SER A 736 58.12 5.90 28.91
N CYS A 737 56.81 5.67 28.91
CA CYS A 737 55.79 6.69 28.71
C CYS A 737 55.55 7.57 29.95
N LEU A 738 55.99 7.13 31.15
CA LEU A 738 55.81 7.90 32.39
C LEU A 738 56.51 9.26 32.31
N LYS A 739 55.90 10.27 32.92
CA LYS A 739 56.42 11.64 33.02
C LYS A 739 56.76 12.04 34.44
N SER A 740 56.29 11.28 35.43
CA SER A 740 56.58 11.49 36.84
C SER A 740 56.83 10.15 37.53
N ILE A 741 57.89 10.06 38.32
CA ILE A 741 58.17 8.89 39.16
C ILE A 741 58.58 9.39 40.54
N THR A 742 57.93 8.89 41.59
CA THR A 742 58.22 9.30 42.96
C THR A 742 58.38 8.10 43.89
N PHE A 743 59.41 8.14 44.73
CA PHE A 743 59.67 7.11 45.74
C PHE A 743 59.44 7.65 47.17
N TRP A 744 58.42 7.07 47.80
CA TRP A 744 57.89 7.11 49.16
C TRP A 744 58.76 6.99 50.44
N GLY A 745 59.99 7.47 50.60
CA GLY A 745 60.76 7.27 51.86
C GLY A 745 62.19 6.76 51.64
N THR A 746 62.85 6.19 52.67
CA THR A 746 64.32 6.00 52.67
C THR A 746 64.84 4.55 52.76
N ASP A 747 64.01 3.54 53.02
CA ASP A 747 64.45 2.15 53.31
C ASP A 747 63.77 1.09 52.42
N TYR A 748 63.97 1.18 51.11
CA TYR A 748 63.36 0.28 50.13
C TYR A 748 64.36 -0.76 49.62
N LEU A 749 64.25 -2.03 50.01
CA LEU A 749 65.17 -3.06 49.53
C LEU A 749 64.72 -3.66 48.18
N LEU A 750 64.64 -2.86 47.13
CA LEU A 750 64.44 -3.40 45.78
C LEU A 750 65.75 -3.99 45.25
N ASP A 751 65.71 -5.21 44.75
CA ASP A 751 66.82 -5.80 44.02
C ASP A 751 67.09 -5.00 42.74
N LYS A 752 66.03 -4.50 42.07
CA LYS A 752 66.15 -3.90 40.74
C LYS A 752 64.97 -3.02 40.34
N ILE A 753 65.25 -1.90 39.68
CA ILE A 753 64.26 -1.12 38.92
C ILE A 753 64.57 -1.28 37.43
N VAL A 754 63.55 -1.56 36.61
CA VAL A 754 63.67 -1.68 35.14
C VAL A 754 62.93 -0.53 34.50
N TRP A 755 63.66 0.41 33.93
CA TRP A 755 63.13 1.47 33.09
C TRP A 755 63.14 1.03 31.62
N LYS A 756 61.97 0.96 30.98
CA LYS A 756 61.87 0.56 29.56
C LYS A 756 62.35 1.61 28.56
N GLY A 757 62.86 2.76 29.02
CA GLY A 757 63.41 3.82 28.18
C GLY A 757 64.93 3.94 28.27
N THR A 758 65.47 5.00 27.68
CA THR A 758 66.90 5.36 27.75
C THR A 758 67.26 5.99 29.10
N LYS A 759 68.54 5.98 29.46
CA LYS A 759 69.09 6.67 30.64
C LYS A 759 68.74 8.16 30.63
N SER A 760 68.88 8.84 29.49
CA SER A 760 68.54 10.26 29.38
C SER A 760 67.06 10.53 29.64
N GLN A 761 66.16 9.64 29.21
CA GLN A 761 64.73 9.77 29.50
C GLN A 761 64.45 9.56 30.99
N LEU A 762 65.12 8.62 31.65
CA LEU A 762 64.98 8.40 33.10
C LEU A 762 65.42 9.64 33.90
N VAL A 763 66.60 10.19 33.56
CA VAL A 763 67.13 11.42 34.17
C VAL A 763 66.16 12.58 33.99
N ALA A 764 65.57 12.73 32.80
CA ALA A 764 64.60 13.78 32.53
C ALA A 764 63.33 13.65 33.39
N VAL A 765 62.84 12.42 33.62
CA VAL A 765 61.63 12.16 34.42
C VAL A 765 61.89 12.36 35.92
N LEU A 766 63.07 12.00 36.42
CA LEU A 766 63.46 12.19 37.82
C LEU A 766 64.03 13.60 38.11
N GLY A 767 64.23 14.42 37.08
CA GLY A 767 64.65 15.82 37.16
C GLY A 767 66.16 16.05 37.16
N SER A 768 66.98 15.10 37.63
CA SER A 768 68.44 15.20 37.57
C SER A 768 69.13 13.83 37.65
N GLU A 769 70.39 13.76 37.23
CA GLU A 769 71.21 12.55 37.37
C GLU A 769 71.51 12.24 38.85
N GLU A 770 71.67 13.28 39.68
CA GLU A 770 71.79 13.15 41.14
C GLU A 770 70.57 12.45 41.75
N ALA A 771 69.35 12.77 41.28
CA ALA A 771 68.14 12.11 41.75
C ALA A 771 68.13 10.60 41.42
N VAL A 772 68.66 10.19 40.26
CA VAL A 772 68.81 8.77 39.88
C VAL A 772 69.81 8.05 40.79
N TYR A 773 70.98 8.64 41.02
CA TYR A 773 72.00 8.06 41.90
C TYR A 773 71.60 8.06 43.37
N ASN A 774 70.78 9.02 43.82
CA ASN A 774 70.23 9.03 45.17
C ASN A 774 69.39 7.77 45.43
N LEU A 775 68.60 7.29 44.46
CA LEU A 775 67.86 6.02 44.60
C LEU A 775 68.80 4.83 44.84
N LEU A 776 70.02 4.84 44.30
CA LEU A 776 71.01 3.80 44.54
C LEU A 776 71.75 4.02 45.87
N TYR A 777 72.14 5.27 46.18
CA TYR A 777 72.95 5.64 47.34
C TYR A 777 72.21 5.44 48.67
N VAL A 778 70.94 5.86 48.73
CA VAL A 778 70.07 5.57 49.89
C VAL A 778 69.47 4.16 49.84
N ARG A 779 70.01 3.29 48.98
CA ARG A 779 69.66 1.87 48.84
C ARG A 779 68.17 1.62 48.60
N ILE A 780 67.52 2.44 47.77
CA ILE A 780 66.15 2.18 47.30
C ILE A 780 66.12 1.09 46.24
N ALA A 781 67.19 0.96 45.45
CA ALA A 781 67.41 -0.18 44.54
C ALA A 781 68.91 -0.49 44.42
N ASN A 782 69.27 -1.75 44.14
CA ASN A 782 70.68 -2.11 43.90
C ASN A 782 71.14 -1.77 42.47
N VAL A 783 70.24 -1.86 41.50
CA VAL A 783 70.50 -1.55 40.09
C VAL A 783 69.28 -0.93 39.43
N ILE A 784 69.52 0.03 38.53
CA ILE A 784 68.48 0.55 37.63
C ILE A 784 68.88 0.20 36.19
N GLU A 785 68.10 -0.66 35.55
CA GLU A 785 68.31 -1.06 34.15
C GLU A 785 67.57 -0.14 33.19
N CYS A 786 68.26 0.38 32.18
CA CYS A 786 67.69 1.11 31.05
C CYS A 786 68.05 0.38 29.74
N ILE A 787 67.36 0.70 28.63
CA ILE A 787 67.59 0.02 27.35
C ILE A 787 68.99 0.23 26.76
N ASP A 788 69.64 1.34 27.14
CA ASP A 788 70.99 1.77 26.73
C ASP A 788 72.04 1.57 27.83
N GLY A 789 71.72 0.77 28.85
CA GLY A 789 72.66 0.31 29.89
C GLY A 789 72.18 0.60 31.32
N ASN A 790 72.97 0.19 32.32
CA ASN A 790 72.55 0.22 33.73
C ASN A 790 73.15 1.40 34.49
N PHE A 791 72.42 1.91 35.49
CA PHE A 791 72.99 2.67 36.59
C PHE A 791 73.31 1.72 37.74
N THR A 792 74.56 1.74 38.19
CA THR A 792 75.07 1.01 39.36
C THR A 792 75.91 1.97 40.20
N LEU A 793 76.01 1.73 41.51
CA LEU A 793 77.00 2.43 42.32
C LEU A 793 78.41 2.06 41.83
N PRO A 794 79.35 3.01 41.75
CA PRO A 794 80.76 2.69 41.53
C PRO A 794 81.27 1.79 42.67
N GLU A 795 82.04 0.75 42.36
CA GLU A 795 82.60 -0.20 43.36
C GLU A 795 83.67 0.41 44.29
N GLU A 796 83.97 1.71 44.25
CA GLU A 796 85.03 2.33 45.06
C GLU A 796 84.58 3.66 45.68
N GLU A 797 84.18 3.62 46.96
CA GLU A 797 84.61 4.51 48.06
C GLU A 797 83.77 4.25 49.33
N PHE A 798 83.86 3.05 49.89
CA PHE A 798 83.70 2.86 51.33
C PHE A 798 84.73 1.83 51.80
N SER A 799 86.00 2.23 51.76
CA SER A 799 87.02 1.63 52.60
C SER A 799 87.92 2.71 53.20
N SER A 800 88.10 2.61 54.51
CA SER A 800 89.11 3.25 55.36
C SER A 800 88.73 4.52 56.16
N SER A 801 89.02 4.39 57.47
CA SER A 801 88.81 5.29 58.61
C SER A 801 87.35 5.35 59.08
N VAL A 802 86.99 4.80 60.25
CA VAL A 802 87.54 5.11 61.58
C VAL A 802 87.49 3.86 62.48
N ASN A 803 88.62 3.49 63.09
CA ASN A 803 88.65 2.62 64.26
C ASN A 803 88.42 3.45 65.53
N ASP A 804 87.62 2.87 66.43
CA ASP A 804 87.65 2.97 67.89
C ASP A 804 87.75 4.35 68.56
N THR A 805 86.64 4.83 69.13
CA THR A 805 86.57 5.08 70.59
C THR A 805 85.12 5.23 71.09
N GLU A 806 84.91 4.70 72.29
CA GLU A 806 83.65 4.57 73.03
C GLU A 806 82.99 5.89 73.49
N GLU A 807 81.70 5.73 73.80
CA GLU A 807 80.88 6.41 74.82
C GLU A 807 80.26 7.81 74.58
N LYS A 808 78.91 7.74 74.49
CA LYS A 808 77.85 8.54 75.13
C LYS A 808 77.72 10.06 74.86
N ALA A 809 76.49 10.37 74.45
CA ALA A 809 75.82 11.65 74.19
C ALA A 809 76.07 12.75 75.26
N PRO A 810 75.98 14.07 74.91
CA PRO A 810 74.66 14.70 74.73
C PRO A 810 74.57 15.93 73.79
N SER A 811 73.32 16.27 73.44
CA SER A 811 72.70 17.62 73.36
C SER A 811 73.33 18.76 72.56
N GLU A 812 72.46 19.34 71.72
CA GLU A 812 72.26 20.78 71.48
C GLU A 812 73.33 21.62 70.75
N ALA A 813 72.79 22.41 69.80
CA ALA A 813 73.23 23.74 69.39
C ALA A 813 74.43 23.86 68.42
N PHE A 814 74.11 24.01 67.14
CA PHE A 814 74.67 25.04 66.25
C PHE A 814 73.53 25.52 65.35
N SER A 815 72.76 26.56 65.71
CA SER A 815 73.10 27.99 65.68
C SER A 815 73.69 28.45 64.34
N ALA A 816 72.80 29.13 63.60
CA ALA A 816 73.02 30.24 62.67
C ALA A 816 74.47 30.54 62.25
N ALA A 817 74.76 30.36 60.96
CA ALA A 817 74.77 31.45 59.99
C ALA A 817 75.56 31.02 58.74
N ASP A 818 74.84 30.62 57.69
CA ASP A 818 75.21 30.91 56.30
C ASP A 818 73.92 30.90 55.47
N ASN A 819 73.06 31.86 55.82
CA ASN A 819 71.78 32.11 55.22
C ASN A 819 71.87 33.47 54.52
N LYS A 820 72.62 33.54 53.40
CA LYS A 820 72.68 34.77 52.59
C LYS A 820 73.15 34.59 51.14
N VAL A 821 72.69 33.57 50.42
CA VAL A 821 72.44 33.61 48.96
C VAL A 821 71.55 32.41 48.66
N LEU A 822 70.23 32.55 48.78
CA LEU A 822 69.20 31.70 48.14
C LEU A 822 67.76 32.23 48.42
N SER A 823 67.60 33.52 48.79
CA SER A 823 66.29 34.09 49.16
C SER A 823 65.54 34.84 48.05
N ASP A 824 66.13 35.10 46.87
CA ASP A 824 65.53 36.05 45.91
C ASP A 824 65.12 35.42 44.57
N GLY A 825 65.15 34.07 44.44
CA GLY A 825 64.76 33.35 43.22
C GLY A 825 63.53 32.44 43.33
N PHE A 826 62.99 32.20 44.53
CA PHE A 826 61.97 31.17 44.76
C PHE A 826 60.59 31.71 45.17
N PHE A 827 60.45 33.01 45.41
CA PHE A 827 59.15 33.67 45.70
C PHE A 827 58.84 34.77 44.67
N ALA A 828 58.58 34.37 43.43
CA ALA A 828 57.99 35.25 42.41
C ALA A 828 56.88 34.57 41.58
N ALA A 829 56.26 33.51 42.11
CA ALA A 829 55.06 32.90 41.52
C ALA A 829 54.04 32.55 42.63
N ALA A 830 53.66 33.54 43.43
CA ALA A 830 52.51 33.45 44.33
C ALA A 830 51.90 34.85 44.56
N LYS A 831 50.78 35.12 43.91
CA LYS A 831 49.70 36.06 44.31
C LYS A 831 48.40 35.43 43.78
N GLU A 832 47.77 34.52 44.54
CA GLU A 832 46.61 34.74 45.46
C GLU A 832 45.27 34.95 44.73
N PRO A 833 44.07 34.62 45.30
CA PRO A 833 43.73 33.95 46.59
C PRO A 833 42.55 32.93 46.50
N PHE A 834 42.60 31.76 47.15
CA PHE A 834 41.36 31.02 47.50
C PHE A 834 41.55 29.97 48.62
N VAL A 835 42.24 30.30 49.71
CA VAL A 835 42.29 29.43 50.91
C VAL A 835 42.06 30.24 52.19
N GLU A 836 41.00 31.05 52.20
CA GLU A 836 40.47 31.69 53.41
C GLU A 836 38.98 31.37 53.67
N LYS A 837 38.45 30.30 53.05
CA LYS A 837 37.04 29.89 53.22
C LYS A 837 36.81 28.45 53.72
N TYR A 838 37.84 27.63 53.93
CA TYR A 838 37.63 26.21 54.32
C TYR A 838 38.08 25.82 55.73
N ILE A 839 38.62 26.76 56.52
CA ILE A 839 38.98 26.51 57.94
C ILE A 839 37.94 27.11 58.92
N SER A 840 36.87 27.73 58.41
CA SER A 840 35.90 28.46 59.25
C SER A 840 34.54 27.78 59.48
N GLU A 841 34.22 26.62 58.86
CA GLU A 841 32.86 26.04 58.95
C GLU A 841 32.77 24.56 59.37
N ARG A 842 33.87 23.88 59.74
CA ARG A 842 33.82 22.47 60.23
C ARG A 842 34.27 22.22 61.67
N LEU A 843 34.41 23.26 62.48
CA LEU A 843 34.72 23.17 63.92
C LEU A 843 33.54 23.55 64.85
N LEU A 844 32.30 23.52 64.36
CA LEU A 844 31.11 23.86 65.17
C LEU A 844 29.89 23.00 64.83
N THR A 845 30.00 21.68 65.02
CA THR A 845 28.86 20.80 65.37
C THR A 845 29.34 19.41 65.81
N GLN A 846 29.92 19.32 67.00
CA GLN A 846 29.79 18.16 67.89
C GLN A 846 30.20 18.56 69.32
N LYS A 847 29.17 18.88 70.11
CA LYS A 847 29.06 19.06 71.59
C LYS A 847 28.54 20.45 72.02
N LEU A 848 27.27 20.68 71.74
CA LEU A 848 26.23 20.93 72.75
C LEU A 848 24.89 20.44 72.20
#